data_AF-A0A6P6MNU5-F1
#
_entry.id   AF-A0A6P6MNU5-F1
#
_cell.length_a   1.000
_cell.length_b   1.000
_cell.length_c   1.000
_cell.angle_alpha   90.00
_cell.angle_beta   90.00
_cell.angle_gamma   90.00
#
_symmetry.space_group_name_H-M   'P 1'
#
loop_
_entity.id
_entity.type
_entity.pdbx_description
1 polymer ?
#
loop_
_entity_poly.entity_id
_entity_poly.type
_entity_poly.pdbx_seq_one_letter_code
_entity_poly.pdbx_strand_id
1 'polypeptide(L)'
;MAKMMFSCLVLVGMICLCSTEPLKRHKRAWIIDSFDIVEEHPGPFPYELGQIKLDRTYLVEFMLKGNGVDLDPKGVLSIDPLTGVIKVHKKVDYEQYSVLKLIFQARNKSNLAIDTQLGMEVNILDINDNPPEFKREVYDVTVNEAAKQGSFIVGVFATDKDAPGTPNSTIDYKIISVTPTNKNVEFYIQESNAISFKGCFDYEMANKYYITVEAKDRGVVKLSSTTTIIVNLQDGNNHLPVITGQTGSAKVVERTNGTSPLTIHTADADTRPTGAWRVRYSIQGDKGGHFAIHTDPDTNDGILTVVKPLDYEESTEQKLTIFVENEEPYFSCEVKERSTVGLWTVVTNPPNQSSRNITIAVEDTNDPPFFPDPVRKVILEENGPVGVFVDKVTAVDPDTGRPHKLEYSIEQDPAGWFRVDKTTGEIFVKESLDRESIHVTNGTYIVTVLVTEKDEHPPMTSTATIQIHIEDKNDNVPILKENIVSICQSDEVSGADITAYDLDGDPYSGPFSFEIMGDHKEEWSFDPSHGYTVHLVKGKSVHASLYTLILKVSDKQGMFVLQNLSVATCDCTVSPNCLMERNTQQKAGSGLMGITILAALMMFACLLLSLTCSCGPVKSLVQVDNVLEDALLPSNIEKLGTDCVVPTILLKKASVSQSKDAAFVINGVQQTTDIQEVSSKVTGTHRLPVQMDESWSRDRSQGYSSEKQTWMLKQYQSENRYQGSTFSRRSLQRRQGNFFISHSTLQSLLSQRLHSIQCPENELLDYEPQLYANEDNSDNSVVLDPIDLPMDEFDPELLSDLGPAFKNLASICNPGTLSKAEAMKNGIR
;
A
#
# COMPACT_ATOMS: atom_id res chain seq x y z
N MET A 1 -91.44 -23.60 6.38
CA MET A 1 -91.73 -25.04 6.61
C MET A 1 -92.06 -25.17 8.10
N ALA A 2 -93.22 -25.69 8.52
CA ALA A 2 -93.64 -27.09 8.39
C ALA A 2 -92.59 -28.02 9.05
N LYS A 3 -92.81 -28.44 10.30
CA LYS A 3 -93.54 -29.68 10.64
C LYS A 3 -92.85 -30.95 10.11
N MET A 4 -91.74 -31.31 10.74
CA MET A 4 -91.57 -32.69 11.23
C MET A 4 -91.79 -32.57 12.76
N MET A 5 -92.97 -32.86 13.32
CA MET A 5 -93.76 -34.12 13.30
C MET A 5 -92.97 -35.30 13.88
N PHE A 6 -93.46 -36.02 14.90
CA PHE A 6 -94.69 -35.85 15.69
C PHE A 6 -94.53 -36.50 17.08
N SER A 7 -95.63 -36.65 17.84
CA SER A 7 -95.73 -37.33 19.14
C SER A 7 -95.13 -36.55 20.33
N CYS A 8 -95.86 -36.17 21.40
CA CYS A 8 -97.18 -36.61 21.90
C CYS A 8 -97.22 -38.12 22.17
N LEU A 9 -97.32 -38.63 23.41
CA LEU A 9 -98.29 -38.24 24.44
C LEU A 9 -97.99 -38.97 25.76
N VAL A 10 -98.81 -38.67 26.79
CA VAL A 10 -99.25 -39.60 27.87
C VAL A 10 -98.35 -39.85 29.10
N LEU A 11 -99.00 -39.56 30.25
CA LEU A 11 -98.84 -40.06 31.64
C LEU A 11 -97.50 -39.97 32.40
N VAL A 12 -97.49 -39.01 33.35
CA VAL A 12 -97.58 -39.28 34.81
C VAL A 12 -96.74 -40.43 35.38
N GLY A 13 -95.78 -40.07 36.25
CA GLY A 13 -95.58 -40.79 37.51
C GLY A 13 -94.12 -41.02 37.96
N MET A 14 -93.79 -40.49 39.14
CA MET A 14 -92.63 -40.85 39.98
C MET A 14 -91.23 -40.47 39.44
N ILE A 15 -90.24 -40.12 40.28
CA ILE A 15 -90.27 -39.86 41.73
C ILE A 15 -89.35 -38.68 42.13
N CYS A 16 -89.63 -38.14 43.31
CA CYS A 16 -88.90 -37.07 43.98
C CYS A 16 -87.40 -37.34 44.16
N LEU A 17 -86.57 -36.30 44.02
CA LEU A 17 -85.77 -35.82 45.15
C LEU A 17 -85.48 -34.32 44.98
N CYS A 18 -85.42 -33.59 46.09
CA CYS A 18 -85.34 -32.14 46.09
C CYS A 18 -83.90 -31.66 46.34
N SER A 19 -83.41 -30.77 45.49
CA SER A 19 -82.25 -29.92 45.78
C SER A 19 -82.58 -28.49 45.38
N THR A 20 -82.53 -27.58 46.37
CA THR A 20 -82.78 -26.15 46.18
C THR A 20 -81.48 -25.37 46.29
N GLU A 21 -80.79 -25.14 45.17
CA GLU A 21 -79.80 -24.07 45.12
C GLU A 21 -80.53 -22.72 44.98
N PRO A 22 -80.45 -21.81 45.97
CA PRO A 22 -81.13 -20.53 45.87
C PRO A 22 -80.41 -19.64 44.85
N LEU A 23 -81.16 -19.15 43.85
CA LEU A 23 -80.68 -18.16 42.87
C LEU A 23 -80.16 -16.92 43.60
N LYS A 24 -78.83 -16.85 43.77
CA LYS A 24 -78.14 -15.83 44.55
C LYS A 24 -78.12 -14.52 43.76
N ARG A 25 -79.21 -13.76 43.85
CA ARG A 25 -79.41 -12.49 43.13
C ARG A 25 -78.30 -11.50 43.48
N HIS A 26 -77.32 -11.35 42.60
CA HIS A 26 -76.30 -10.32 42.73
C HIS A 26 -76.97 -8.95 42.80
N LYS A 27 -76.70 -8.23 43.88
CA LYS A 27 -77.19 -6.87 44.11
C LYS A 27 -76.47 -5.97 43.10
N ARG A 28 -77.22 -5.34 42.19
CA ARG A 28 -76.64 -4.30 41.30
C ARG A 28 -76.03 -3.23 42.19
N ALA A 29 -74.78 -2.86 41.92
CA ALA A 29 -74.21 -1.66 42.51
C ALA A 29 -75.00 -0.44 42.02
N TRP A 30 -75.12 0.57 42.89
CA TRP A 30 -75.54 1.89 42.43
C TRP A 30 -74.37 2.51 41.66
N ILE A 31 -74.65 3.06 40.49
CA ILE A 31 -73.73 3.89 39.73
C ILE A 31 -74.25 5.32 39.92
N ILE A 32 -73.39 6.26 40.27
CA ILE A 32 -73.68 7.69 40.20
C ILE A 32 -73.25 8.14 38.80
N ASP A 33 -74.06 8.97 38.14
CA ASP A 33 -73.68 9.60 36.87
C ASP A 33 -72.38 10.40 37.05
N SER A 34 -71.45 10.31 36.10
CA SER A 34 -70.16 11.01 36.22
C SER A 34 -70.36 12.51 36.34
N PHE A 35 -69.67 13.12 37.32
CA PHE A 35 -69.56 14.57 37.39
C PHE A 35 -68.26 14.99 36.72
N ASP A 36 -68.34 16.04 35.91
CA ASP A 36 -67.21 16.54 35.14
C ASP A 36 -66.98 18.02 35.48
N ILE A 37 -65.73 18.40 35.77
CA ILE A 37 -65.33 19.78 36.11
C ILE A 37 -64.43 20.30 35.00
N VAL A 38 -64.83 21.36 34.29
CA VAL A 38 -63.91 22.08 33.40
C VAL A 38 -62.85 22.77 34.24
N GLU A 39 -61.59 22.59 33.87
CA GLU A 39 -60.46 23.20 34.56
C GLU A 39 -60.37 24.70 34.35
N GLU A 40 -59.52 25.36 35.14
CA GLU A 40 -59.28 26.81 35.13
C GLU A 40 -60.54 27.70 35.06
N HIS A 41 -61.70 27.17 35.46
CA HIS A 41 -63.00 27.80 35.30
C HIS A 41 -63.02 29.24 35.86
N PRO A 42 -63.51 30.25 35.12
CA PRO A 42 -63.41 31.66 35.51
C PRO A 42 -64.28 32.04 36.71
N GLY A 43 -65.17 31.14 37.17
CA GLY A 43 -66.08 31.37 38.27
C GLY A 43 -67.41 31.99 37.82
N PRO A 44 -68.17 32.65 38.74
CA PRO A 44 -67.85 32.86 40.15
C PRO A 44 -67.82 31.56 40.96
N PHE A 45 -67.09 31.57 42.06
CA PHE A 45 -67.05 30.48 43.04
C PHE A 45 -67.76 30.88 44.34
N PRO A 46 -68.44 29.94 45.04
CA PRO A 46 -68.65 28.56 44.64
C PRO A 46 -69.85 28.38 43.69
N TYR A 47 -69.71 27.52 42.68
CA TYR A 47 -70.81 27.12 41.79
C TYR A 47 -71.29 25.69 42.10
N GLU A 48 -72.51 25.35 41.67
CA GLU A 48 -73.12 24.04 41.93
C GLU A 48 -72.79 23.06 40.80
N LEU A 49 -72.16 21.92 41.14
CA LEU A 49 -71.77 20.88 40.19
C LEU A 49 -72.92 19.91 39.89
N GLY A 50 -73.83 19.75 40.85
CA GLY A 50 -74.97 18.83 40.77
C GLY A 50 -75.55 18.52 42.14
N GLN A 51 -76.50 17.58 42.20
CA GLN A 51 -77.19 17.22 43.45
C GLN A 51 -77.45 15.72 43.55
N ILE A 52 -76.87 15.07 44.55
CA ILE A 52 -77.18 13.67 44.86
C ILE A 52 -78.51 13.61 45.59
N LYS A 53 -79.44 12.78 45.09
CA LYS A 53 -80.76 12.56 45.70
C LYS A 53 -80.90 11.09 46.08
N LEU A 54 -81.25 10.84 47.35
CA LEU A 54 -81.58 9.49 47.85
C LEU A 54 -83.05 9.44 48.23
N ASP A 55 -83.82 8.57 47.58
CA ASP A 55 -85.18 8.27 48.00
C ASP A 55 -85.16 7.43 49.27
N ARG A 56 -85.55 8.04 50.40
CA ARG A 56 -85.55 7.47 51.75
C ARG A 56 -86.70 8.07 52.56
N THR A 57 -87.30 7.25 53.41
CA THR A 57 -88.42 7.63 54.30
C THR A 57 -87.99 8.34 55.59
N TYR A 58 -86.70 8.70 55.70
CA TYR A 58 -86.09 9.29 56.90
C TYR A 58 -85.01 10.29 56.50
N LEU A 59 -84.67 11.22 57.40
CA LEU A 59 -83.68 12.26 57.13
C LEU A 59 -82.25 11.69 57.05
N VAL A 60 -81.57 12.03 55.95
CA VAL A 60 -80.19 11.65 55.65
C VAL A 60 -79.28 12.88 55.81
N GLU A 61 -78.07 12.65 56.31
CA GLU A 61 -76.96 13.59 56.34
C GLU A 61 -75.93 13.16 55.29
N PHE A 62 -75.57 14.06 54.38
CA PHE A 62 -74.65 13.79 53.27
C PHE A 62 -73.21 14.17 53.63
N MET A 63 -72.25 13.33 53.24
CA MET A 63 -70.82 13.55 53.43
C MET A 63 -70.03 13.16 52.17
N LEU A 64 -68.93 13.86 51.92
CA LEU A 64 -68.01 13.62 50.82
C LEU A 64 -66.57 13.69 51.36
N LYS A 65 -65.70 12.80 50.88
CA LYS A 65 -64.28 12.65 51.30
C LYS A 65 -63.45 12.20 50.11
N GLY A 66 -62.14 12.37 50.15
CA GLY A 66 -61.19 12.00 49.10
C GLY A 66 -60.49 13.21 48.47
N ASN A 67 -59.87 12.99 47.31
CA ASN A 67 -59.16 14.02 46.55
C ASN A 67 -60.14 15.12 46.12
N GLY A 68 -59.82 16.39 46.40
CA GLY A 68 -60.74 17.50 46.18
C GLY A 68 -61.42 18.00 47.46
N VAL A 69 -61.49 17.21 48.53
CA VAL A 69 -62.19 17.58 49.78
C VAL A 69 -61.21 17.66 50.95
N ASP A 70 -60.90 16.53 51.59
CA ASP A 70 -60.00 16.39 52.73
C ASP A 70 -58.60 15.86 52.35
N LEU A 71 -58.47 15.23 51.17
CA LEU A 71 -57.19 14.93 50.53
C LEU A 71 -56.89 15.92 49.41
N ASP A 72 -55.61 16.05 49.04
CA ASP A 72 -55.16 17.00 48.02
C ASP A 72 -55.74 16.67 46.63
N PRO A 73 -56.18 17.67 45.85
CA PRO A 73 -56.17 19.10 46.14
C PRO A 73 -57.28 19.51 47.14
N LYS A 74 -56.92 20.05 48.32
CA LYS A 74 -57.90 20.21 49.42
C LYS A 74 -58.88 21.37 49.22
N GLY A 75 -60.15 21.11 49.54
CA GLY A 75 -61.21 22.12 49.53
C GLY A 75 -61.50 22.71 48.14
N VAL A 76 -61.40 21.89 47.10
CA VAL A 76 -61.97 22.16 45.77
C VAL A 76 -63.48 21.90 45.80
N LEU A 77 -63.92 20.83 46.48
CA LEU A 77 -65.29 20.36 46.52
C LEU A 77 -65.87 20.38 47.95
N SER A 78 -67.20 20.55 48.01
CA SER A 78 -68.00 20.35 49.23
C SER A 78 -69.36 19.77 48.87
N ILE A 79 -70.01 19.06 49.78
CA ILE A 79 -71.43 18.69 49.67
C ILE A 79 -72.23 19.37 50.79
N ASP A 80 -73.42 19.87 50.46
CA ASP A 80 -74.40 20.33 51.45
C ASP A 80 -74.94 19.10 52.22
N PRO A 81 -74.77 19.04 53.56
CA PRO A 81 -75.13 17.86 54.34
C PRO A 81 -76.64 17.63 54.46
N LEU A 82 -77.50 18.59 54.10
CA LEU A 82 -78.96 18.48 54.14
C LEU A 82 -79.58 18.37 52.76
N THR A 83 -79.05 19.06 51.75
CA THR A 83 -79.63 19.09 50.40
C THR A 83 -78.95 18.16 49.40
N GLY A 84 -77.72 17.69 49.68
CA GLY A 84 -76.95 16.83 48.79
C GLY A 84 -76.38 17.53 47.56
N VAL A 85 -76.44 18.87 47.50
CA VAL A 85 -75.85 19.69 46.43
C VAL A 85 -74.33 19.70 46.58
N ILE A 86 -73.62 19.32 45.51
CA ILE A 86 -72.16 19.40 45.42
C ILE A 86 -71.80 20.78 44.88
N LYS A 87 -70.79 21.44 45.47
CA LYS A 87 -70.30 22.75 45.07
C LYS A 87 -68.79 22.77 44.88
N VAL A 88 -68.34 23.42 43.82
CA VAL A 88 -66.92 23.66 43.50
C VAL A 88 -66.54 25.05 44.03
N HIS A 89 -65.44 25.15 44.78
CA HIS A 89 -64.97 26.37 45.47
C HIS A 89 -63.72 27.00 44.88
N LYS A 90 -62.99 26.26 44.02
CA LYS A 90 -61.71 26.67 43.43
C LYS A 90 -61.61 26.15 42.00
N LYS A 91 -60.71 26.77 41.23
CA LYS A 91 -60.17 26.20 40.00
C LYS A 91 -59.49 24.84 40.29
N VAL A 92 -59.37 24.06 39.23
CA VAL A 92 -58.58 22.83 39.13
C VAL A 92 -57.73 22.90 37.87
N ASP A 93 -56.81 21.96 37.74
CA ASP A 93 -55.68 21.89 36.80
C ASP A 93 -55.57 20.40 36.41
N TYR A 94 -55.67 20.10 35.11
CA TYR A 94 -55.76 18.74 34.55
C TYR A 94 -54.40 18.04 34.57
N GLU A 95 -53.32 18.75 34.23
CA GLU A 95 -51.94 18.26 34.27
C GLU A 95 -51.55 17.79 35.68
N GLN A 96 -52.07 18.45 36.71
CA GLN A 96 -51.89 18.07 38.10
C GLN A 96 -52.85 16.95 38.52
N TYR A 97 -54.13 17.01 38.12
CA TYR A 97 -55.16 16.02 38.50
C TYR A 97 -56.24 15.83 37.43
N SER A 98 -56.15 14.78 36.61
CA SER A 98 -57.20 14.46 35.62
C SER A 98 -58.47 13.80 36.19
N VAL A 99 -58.40 13.15 37.36
CA VAL A 99 -59.57 12.52 38.03
C VAL A 99 -59.49 12.66 39.56
N LEU A 100 -60.52 13.25 40.16
CA LEU A 100 -60.69 13.33 41.61
C LEU A 100 -61.46 12.10 42.13
N LYS A 101 -60.78 11.24 42.89
CA LYS A 101 -61.36 10.04 43.48
C LYS A 101 -61.93 10.32 44.87
N LEU A 102 -63.22 10.07 45.02
CA LEU A 102 -64.05 10.46 46.16
C LEU A 102 -64.82 9.27 46.75
N ILE A 103 -65.21 9.41 48.01
CA ILE A 103 -66.11 8.52 48.72
C ILE A 103 -67.30 9.35 49.22
N PHE A 104 -68.45 9.09 48.62
CA PHE A 104 -69.74 9.59 49.10
C PHE A 104 -70.23 8.70 50.25
N GLN A 105 -70.68 9.32 51.35
CA GLN A 105 -71.30 8.65 52.48
C GLN A 105 -72.62 9.34 52.85
N ALA A 106 -73.66 8.53 53.04
CA ALA A 106 -75.00 8.97 53.41
C ALA A 106 -75.38 8.35 54.76
N ARG A 107 -75.61 9.20 55.76
CA ARG A 107 -75.80 8.81 57.17
C ARG A 107 -77.24 9.05 57.61
N ASN A 108 -77.89 8.10 58.28
CA ASN A 108 -79.20 8.33 58.86
C ASN A 108 -79.07 9.25 60.09
N LYS A 109 -79.72 10.41 60.04
CA LYS A 109 -79.62 11.46 61.07
C LYS A 109 -80.17 11.04 62.44
N SER A 110 -81.02 10.01 62.50
CA SER A 110 -81.69 9.56 63.74
C SER A 110 -80.86 8.57 64.57
N ASN A 111 -80.03 7.74 63.93
CA ASN A 111 -79.26 6.67 64.60
C ASN A 111 -77.76 6.71 64.28
N LEU A 112 -77.32 7.68 63.47
CA LEU A 112 -75.92 7.92 63.08
C LEU A 112 -75.24 6.77 62.33
N ALA A 113 -76.00 5.79 61.82
CA ALA A 113 -75.51 4.71 60.96
C ALA A 113 -75.33 5.19 59.51
N ILE A 114 -74.35 4.62 58.80
CA ILE A 114 -74.19 4.80 57.35
C ILE A 114 -75.22 3.91 56.64
N ASP A 115 -76.10 4.50 55.83
CA ASP A 115 -77.05 3.76 54.97
C ASP A 115 -76.41 3.37 53.64
N THR A 116 -75.72 4.33 53.01
CA THR A 116 -75.10 4.16 51.70
C THR A 116 -73.69 4.73 51.72
N GLN A 117 -72.73 3.97 51.20
CA GLN A 117 -71.39 4.43 50.87
C GLN A 117 -71.07 4.00 49.44
N LEU A 118 -70.48 4.90 48.65
CA LEU A 118 -70.17 4.66 47.24
C LEU A 118 -68.92 5.43 46.83
N GLY A 119 -68.07 4.79 46.03
CA GLY A 119 -66.98 5.46 45.33
C GLY A 119 -67.54 6.34 44.22
N MET A 120 -67.00 7.54 44.09
CA MET A 120 -67.32 8.52 43.07
C MET A 120 -66.01 8.92 42.40
N GLU A 121 -66.02 9.04 41.08
CA GLU A 121 -64.92 9.64 40.33
C GLU A 121 -65.48 10.88 39.64
N VAL A 122 -64.79 12.00 39.80
CA VAL A 122 -65.12 13.28 39.18
C VAL A 122 -64.01 13.57 38.19
N ASN A 123 -64.35 13.59 36.91
CA ASN A 123 -63.37 13.84 35.86
C ASN A 123 -63.07 15.34 35.81
N ILE A 124 -61.84 15.68 35.48
CA ILE A 124 -61.48 17.05 35.11
C ILE A 124 -61.40 17.11 33.58
N LEU A 125 -62.00 18.14 33.00
CA LEU A 125 -62.10 18.34 31.55
C LEU A 125 -61.06 19.35 31.09
N ASP A 126 -60.08 18.78 30.38
CA ASP A 126 -59.07 19.38 29.51
C ASP A 126 -59.53 20.64 28.74
N ILE A 127 -58.79 21.73 28.89
CA ILE A 127 -58.80 22.89 27.99
C ILE A 127 -57.41 23.07 27.37
N ASN A 128 -57.32 23.72 26.21
CA ASN A 128 -56.01 24.14 25.71
C ASN A 128 -55.53 25.40 26.44
N ASP A 129 -54.62 25.24 27.39
CA ASP A 129 -53.81 26.34 27.92
C ASP A 129 -52.29 26.07 27.97
N ASN A 130 -51.80 24.84 27.74
CA ASN A 130 -50.38 24.56 27.54
C ASN A 130 -49.97 24.71 26.06
N PRO A 131 -48.92 25.48 25.74
CA PRO A 131 -48.35 25.49 24.39
C PRO A 131 -47.47 24.25 24.14
N PRO A 132 -47.46 23.70 22.91
CA PRO A 132 -46.53 22.63 22.53
C PRO A 132 -45.07 22.99 22.84
N GLU A 133 -44.35 22.16 23.60
CA GLU A 133 -42.99 22.46 24.07
C GLU A 133 -41.92 21.65 23.30
N PHE A 134 -41.02 22.34 22.57
CA PHE A 134 -39.92 21.68 21.86
C PHE A 134 -38.86 21.12 22.80
N LYS A 135 -38.38 19.90 22.55
CA LYS A 135 -37.30 19.26 23.35
C LYS A 135 -35.95 20.01 23.32
N ARG A 136 -35.77 20.96 22.39
CA ARG A 136 -34.62 21.87 22.31
C ARG A 136 -35.04 23.22 21.72
N GLU A 137 -34.52 24.31 22.29
CA GLU A 137 -34.63 25.67 21.72
C GLU A 137 -33.86 25.81 20.39
N VAL A 138 -32.70 25.14 20.31
CA VAL A 138 -31.82 25.14 19.15
C VAL A 138 -31.35 23.73 18.79
N TYR A 139 -31.35 23.43 17.49
CA TYR A 139 -30.74 22.23 16.91
C TYR A 139 -29.57 22.64 16.01
N ASP A 140 -28.34 22.40 16.44
CA ASP A 140 -27.15 22.53 15.58
C ASP A 140 -26.86 21.19 14.89
N VAL A 141 -26.74 21.22 13.56
CA VAL A 141 -26.43 20.07 12.71
C VAL A 141 -25.47 20.46 11.58
N THR A 142 -24.73 19.47 11.06
CA THR A 142 -23.78 19.65 9.95
C THR A 142 -24.14 18.71 8.81
N VAL A 143 -24.16 19.23 7.58
CA VAL A 143 -24.53 18.49 6.36
C VAL A 143 -23.51 18.81 5.27
N ASN A 144 -22.98 17.80 4.58
CA ASN A 144 -22.06 18.02 3.46
C ASN A 144 -22.84 18.47 2.20
N GLU A 145 -22.26 19.36 1.39
CA GLU A 145 -22.92 19.87 0.17
C GLU A 145 -23.30 18.76 -0.82
N ALA A 146 -22.46 17.72 -0.94
CA ALA A 146 -22.71 16.54 -1.77
C ALA A 146 -23.88 15.66 -1.30
N ALA A 147 -24.56 16.04 -0.20
CA ALA A 147 -25.78 15.40 0.24
C ALA A 147 -26.83 15.39 -0.89
N LYS A 148 -27.47 14.25 -1.08
CA LYS A 148 -28.54 14.10 -2.07
C LYS A 148 -29.84 14.63 -1.50
N GLN A 149 -30.61 15.39 -2.29
CA GLN A 149 -31.96 15.81 -1.90
C GLN A 149 -32.84 14.62 -1.44
N GLY A 150 -33.73 14.90 -0.49
CA GLY A 150 -34.53 13.89 0.22
C GLY A 150 -33.79 13.19 1.36
N SER A 151 -32.49 13.45 1.57
CA SER A 151 -31.77 12.97 2.76
C SER A 151 -32.27 13.66 4.05
N PHE A 152 -32.07 12.97 5.16
CA PHE A 152 -32.45 13.41 6.50
C PHE A 152 -31.44 14.45 7.03
N ILE A 153 -31.95 15.58 7.54
CA ILE A 153 -31.15 16.60 8.22
C ILE A 153 -31.30 16.43 9.75
N VAL A 154 -32.52 16.52 10.26
CA VAL A 154 -32.82 16.46 11.70
C VAL A 154 -34.28 16.07 11.94
N GLY A 155 -34.57 15.41 13.06
CA GLY A 155 -35.95 15.18 13.53
C GLY A 155 -36.31 16.19 14.61
N VAL A 156 -37.40 16.92 14.42
CA VAL A 156 -37.93 17.87 15.42
C VAL A 156 -39.12 17.26 16.15
N PHE A 157 -39.15 17.43 17.46
CA PHE A 157 -40.20 16.88 18.33
C PHE A 157 -40.51 17.88 19.44
N ALA A 158 -41.78 18.28 19.48
CA ALA A 158 -42.41 18.94 20.60
C ALA A 158 -43.36 17.97 21.32
N THR A 159 -43.63 18.27 22.59
CA THR A 159 -44.57 17.53 23.44
C THR A 159 -45.53 18.52 24.06
N ASP A 160 -46.81 18.18 24.03
CA ASP A 160 -47.83 18.92 24.78
C ASP A 160 -48.05 18.32 26.17
N LYS A 161 -48.73 19.07 27.04
CA LYS A 161 -49.10 18.61 28.39
C LYS A 161 -50.60 18.31 28.53
N ASP A 162 -51.42 19.04 27.76
CA ASP A 162 -52.86 18.81 27.59
C ASP A 162 -53.21 17.34 27.32
N ALA A 163 -54.47 16.96 27.55
CA ALA A 163 -54.92 15.56 27.55
C ALA A 163 -54.52 14.79 26.26
N PRO A 164 -53.83 13.65 26.39
CA PRO A 164 -53.21 12.96 25.26
C PRO A 164 -54.26 12.39 24.29
N GLY A 165 -54.18 12.82 23.02
CA GLY A 165 -55.07 12.37 21.94
C GLY A 165 -56.32 13.23 21.76
N THR A 166 -56.48 14.33 22.50
CA THR A 166 -57.43 15.40 22.16
C THR A 166 -56.85 16.30 21.06
N PRO A 167 -57.66 17.18 20.43
CA PRO A 167 -57.13 18.20 19.52
C PRO A 167 -56.16 19.17 20.20
N ASN A 168 -56.25 19.34 21.52
CA ASN A 168 -55.41 20.24 22.29
C ASN A 168 -53.95 19.73 22.26
N SER A 169 -53.71 18.47 22.65
CA SER A 169 -52.37 17.84 22.52
C SER A 169 -51.95 17.42 21.10
N THR A 170 -52.74 17.69 20.06
CA THR A 170 -52.41 17.28 18.67
C THR A 170 -51.62 18.35 17.93
N ILE A 171 -50.30 18.13 17.81
CA ILE A 171 -49.34 19.09 17.24
C ILE A 171 -49.22 18.97 15.71
N ASP A 172 -49.40 20.09 15.01
CA ASP A 172 -48.99 20.35 13.63
C ASP A 172 -47.63 21.07 13.58
N TYR A 173 -46.69 20.60 12.75
CA TYR A 173 -45.37 21.21 12.57
C TYR A 173 -45.27 21.97 11.24
N LYS A 174 -44.60 23.13 11.23
CA LYS A 174 -44.46 23.97 10.03
C LYS A 174 -43.16 24.76 10.02
N ILE A 175 -42.44 24.75 8.88
CA ILE A 175 -41.34 25.72 8.64
C ILE A 175 -41.95 27.10 8.39
N ILE A 176 -41.56 28.11 9.18
CA ILE A 176 -42.06 29.49 9.05
C ILE A 176 -41.06 30.42 8.35
N SER A 177 -39.76 30.15 8.43
CA SER A 177 -38.73 30.94 7.76
C SER A 177 -37.44 30.14 7.51
N VAL A 178 -36.73 30.49 6.43
CA VAL A 178 -35.40 29.97 6.07
C VAL A 178 -34.52 31.14 5.66
N THR A 179 -33.39 31.32 6.34
CA THR A 179 -32.41 32.38 6.07
C THR A 179 -31.00 31.77 5.90
N PRO A 180 -30.27 32.05 4.80
CA PRO A 180 -30.67 32.83 3.64
C PRO A 180 -31.68 32.08 2.75
N THR A 181 -32.45 32.82 1.97
CA THR A 181 -33.41 32.26 1.01
C THR A 181 -32.69 31.91 -0.30
N ASN A 182 -32.11 30.72 -0.38
CA ASN A 182 -31.53 30.20 -1.62
C ASN A 182 -32.67 29.79 -2.59
N LYS A 183 -32.49 30.03 -3.89
CA LYS A 183 -33.41 29.53 -4.93
C LYS A 183 -33.16 28.05 -5.28
N ASN A 184 -31.99 27.49 -4.99
CA ASN A 184 -31.63 26.13 -5.40
C ASN A 184 -31.88 25.08 -4.31
N VAL A 185 -32.29 25.50 -3.10
CA VAL A 185 -32.63 24.65 -1.95
C VAL A 185 -34.06 24.95 -1.50
N GLU A 186 -34.87 23.92 -1.23
CA GLU A 186 -36.15 24.05 -0.51
C GLU A 186 -36.19 23.05 0.65
N PHE A 187 -36.30 23.52 1.89
CA PHE A 187 -36.47 22.66 3.07
C PHE A 187 -37.94 22.30 3.29
N TYR A 188 -38.21 21.06 3.71
CA TYR A 188 -39.56 20.56 3.98
C TYR A 188 -39.56 19.56 5.15
N ILE A 189 -40.75 19.39 5.76
CA ILE A 189 -41.00 18.40 6.82
C ILE A 189 -41.65 17.16 6.18
N GLN A 190 -41.19 15.97 6.59
CA GLN A 190 -41.77 14.67 6.25
C GLN A 190 -42.88 14.27 7.24
N GLU A 191 -43.71 13.29 6.88
CA GLU A 191 -44.75 12.70 7.76
C GLU A 191 -44.19 12.14 9.08
N SER A 192 -42.89 11.88 9.16
CA SER A 192 -42.14 11.41 10.33
C SER A 192 -41.64 12.53 11.25
N ASN A 193 -42.02 13.79 11.01
CA ASN A 193 -41.45 15.02 11.60
C ASN A 193 -39.93 15.19 11.37
N ALA A 194 -39.36 14.44 10.42
CA ALA A 194 -38.02 14.66 9.90
C ALA A 194 -37.98 15.84 8.94
N ILE A 195 -36.92 16.65 9.00
CA ILE A 195 -36.64 17.73 8.06
C ILE A 195 -35.64 17.25 7.01
N SER A 196 -35.95 17.59 5.76
CA SER A 196 -35.19 17.26 4.56
C SER A 196 -35.16 18.46 3.62
N PHE A 197 -34.42 18.36 2.51
CA PHE A 197 -34.34 19.40 1.49
C PHE A 197 -34.54 18.83 0.08
N LYS A 198 -34.92 19.70 -0.86
CA LYS A 198 -34.97 19.48 -2.31
C LYS A 198 -33.92 20.33 -3.01
N GLY A 199 -33.54 19.90 -4.22
CA GLY A 199 -32.57 20.62 -5.04
C GLY A 199 -31.12 20.33 -4.64
N CYS A 200 -30.31 21.38 -4.61
CA CYS A 200 -28.85 21.31 -4.52
C CYS A 200 -28.33 22.36 -3.53
N PHE A 201 -27.48 21.94 -2.58
CA PHE A 201 -26.70 22.86 -1.77
C PHE A 201 -25.60 23.55 -2.61
N ASP A 202 -24.99 24.57 -2.02
CA ASP A 202 -24.07 25.54 -2.63
C ASP A 202 -23.42 26.31 -1.47
N TYR A 203 -22.19 25.93 -1.09
CA TYR A 203 -21.44 26.44 0.07
C TYR A 203 -20.93 27.86 -0.18
N GLU A 204 -20.45 28.13 -1.40
CA GLU A 204 -20.02 29.45 -1.90
C GLU A 204 -21.15 30.50 -1.75
N MET A 205 -22.39 30.11 -2.04
CA MET A 205 -23.57 30.95 -1.87
C MET A 205 -23.99 31.07 -0.40
N ALA A 206 -23.97 29.98 0.38
CA ALA A 206 -24.49 29.96 1.74
C ALA A 206 -24.00 28.78 2.60
N ASN A 207 -22.86 28.96 3.26
CA ASN A 207 -22.29 27.99 4.21
C ASN A 207 -23.14 27.68 5.47
N LYS A 208 -24.21 28.43 5.75
CA LYS A 208 -25.16 28.16 6.86
C LYS A 208 -26.59 28.52 6.51
N TYR A 209 -27.54 27.73 7.01
CA TYR A 209 -28.98 28.02 6.96
C TYR A 209 -29.59 28.00 8.36
N TYR A 210 -30.38 29.02 8.66
CA TYR A 210 -31.21 29.14 9.86
C TYR A 210 -32.66 28.85 9.46
N ILE A 211 -33.21 27.72 9.94
CA ILE A 211 -34.58 27.29 9.69
C ILE A 211 -35.37 27.47 10.99
N THR A 212 -36.44 28.25 10.97
CA THR A 212 -37.33 28.40 12.13
C THR A 212 -38.58 27.54 11.93
N VAL A 213 -38.91 26.71 12.91
CA VAL A 213 -40.03 25.77 12.87
C VAL A 213 -41.03 26.13 13.97
N GLU A 214 -42.30 26.25 13.60
CA GLU A 214 -43.46 26.37 14.49
C GLU A 214 -44.00 24.97 14.82
N ALA A 215 -44.30 24.72 16.09
CA ALA A 215 -45.19 23.66 16.54
C ALA A 215 -46.47 24.33 17.05
N LYS A 216 -47.64 23.88 16.57
CA LYS A 216 -48.94 24.49 16.83
C LYS A 216 -49.99 23.41 17.06
N ASP A 217 -50.84 23.57 18.05
CA ASP A 217 -51.89 22.61 18.38
C ASP A 217 -53.10 22.65 17.42
N ARG A 218 -54.11 21.82 17.74
CA ARG A 218 -55.45 21.84 17.14
C ARG A 218 -56.57 22.19 18.13
N GLY A 219 -56.25 22.83 19.24
CA GLY A 219 -57.22 23.30 20.23
C GLY A 219 -58.13 24.43 19.72
N VAL A 220 -59.07 24.83 20.58
CA VAL A 220 -60.11 25.84 20.25
C VAL A 220 -59.52 27.25 20.21
N VAL A 221 -58.74 27.60 21.23
CA VAL A 221 -57.69 28.63 21.14
C VAL A 221 -56.43 27.88 20.68
N LYS A 222 -55.68 28.45 19.73
CA LYS A 222 -54.47 27.81 19.20
C LYS A 222 -53.21 28.51 19.68
N LEU A 223 -52.47 27.81 20.52
CA LEU A 223 -51.15 28.15 21.00
C LEU A 223 -50.07 27.62 20.03
N SER A 224 -48.82 28.02 20.26
CA SER A 224 -47.68 27.55 19.47
C SER A 224 -46.36 28.02 20.05
N SER A 225 -45.32 27.20 19.89
CA SER A 225 -43.93 27.57 20.14
C SER A 225 -43.10 27.51 18.86
N THR A 226 -41.86 27.98 18.92
CA THR A 226 -40.90 27.90 17.82
C THR A 226 -39.53 27.41 18.28
N THR A 227 -38.85 26.64 17.43
CA THR A 227 -37.44 26.23 17.60
C THR A 227 -36.61 26.67 16.39
N THR A 228 -35.30 26.83 16.58
CA THR A 228 -34.37 27.23 15.52
C THR A 228 -33.40 26.10 15.18
N ILE A 229 -33.23 25.80 13.90
CA ILE A 229 -32.29 24.80 13.41
C ILE A 229 -31.17 25.52 12.65
N ILE A 230 -29.92 25.27 13.06
CA ILE A 230 -28.72 25.77 12.40
C ILE A 230 -28.16 24.60 11.58
N VAL A 231 -28.33 24.67 10.26
CA VAL A 231 -27.71 23.75 9.31
C VAL A 231 -26.41 24.36 8.85
N ASN A 232 -25.29 23.89 9.40
CA ASN A 232 -23.96 24.21 8.92
C ASN A 232 -23.67 23.35 7.68
N LEU A 233 -23.28 23.96 6.56
CA LEU A 233 -22.76 23.20 5.43
C LEU A 233 -21.27 22.88 5.64
N GLN A 234 -20.90 21.66 5.28
CA GLN A 234 -19.53 21.31 4.94
C GLN A 234 -19.36 21.43 3.43
N ASP A 235 -18.36 22.21 3.05
CA ASP A 235 -17.75 22.26 1.73
C ASP A 235 -17.35 20.86 1.23
N GLY A 236 -17.16 20.72 -0.08
CA GLY A 236 -16.72 19.51 -0.75
C GLY A 236 -16.53 19.75 -2.24
N ASN A 237 -15.87 18.81 -2.92
CA ASN A 237 -15.44 18.95 -4.31
C ASN A 237 -16.60 19.22 -5.31
N ASN A 238 -16.84 20.50 -5.62
CA ASN A 238 -17.80 20.98 -6.61
C ASN A 238 -17.14 21.73 -7.79
N HIS A 239 -15.85 22.10 -7.70
CA HIS A 239 -15.01 22.55 -8.82
C HIS A 239 -14.00 21.47 -9.26
N LEU A 240 -13.51 21.55 -10.49
CA LEU A 240 -12.47 20.64 -11.00
C LEU A 240 -11.16 21.39 -11.25
N PRO A 241 -10.00 20.73 -11.05
CA PRO A 241 -8.71 21.37 -11.19
C PRO A 241 -8.41 21.56 -12.66
N VAL A 242 -8.05 22.79 -13.04
CA VAL A 242 -7.78 23.19 -14.42
C VAL A 242 -6.28 23.38 -14.59
N ILE A 243 -5.68 22.72 -15.58
CA ILE A 243 -4.30 23.01 -16.00
C ILE A 243 -4.27 24.39 -16.66
N THR A 244 -3.72 25.39 -15.96
CA THR A 244 -3.67 26.78 -16.41
C THR A 244 -2.46 27.07 -17.29
N GLY A 245 -1.36 26.35 -17.09
CA GLY A 245 -0.07 26.66 -17.70
C GLY A 245 0.95 25.54 -17.59
N GLN A 246 2.14 25.78 -18.12
CA GLN A 246 3.33 24.97 -17.84
C GLN A 246 4.57 25.86 -18.00
N THR A 247 5.61 25.61 -17.22
CA THR A 247 6.93 26.26 -17.31
C THR A 247 8.04 25.21 -17.28
N GLY A 248 9.25 25.60 -17.69
CA GLY A 248 10.39 24.69 -17.87
C GLY A 248 10.89 24.66 -19.32
N SER A 249 11.92 23.85 -19.58
CA SER A 249 12.51 23.67 -20.91
C SER A 249 11.66 22.76 -21.82
N ALA A 250 10.88 21.85 -21.23
CA ALA A 250 10.35 20.66 -21.90
C ALA A 250 11.45 19.80 -22.57
N LYS A 251 12.67 19.86 -22.04
CA LYS A 251 13.84 19.12 -22.53
C LYS A 251 14.54 18.36 -21.40
N VAL A 252 15.01 17.15 -21.71
CA VAL A 252 15.81 16.29 -20.83
C VAL A 252 17.09 15.89 -21.54
N VAL A 253 18.26 16.20 -20.95
CA VAL A 253 19.53 15.59 -21.37
C VAL A 253 19.46 14.10 -21.04
N GLU A 254 19.79 13.25 -22.01
CA GLU A 254 19.72 11.80 -21.81
C GLU A 254 20.65 11.29 -20.71
N ARG A 255 20.42 10.05 -20.26
CA ARG A 255 21.19 9.37 -19.20
C ARG A 255 21.20 10.08 -17.83
N THR A 256 20.62 11.28 -17.72
CA THR A 256 20.36 11.98 -16.45
C THR A 256 19.11 11.45 -15.74
N ASN A 257 19.08 11.63 -14.41
CA ASN A 257 17.91 11.41 -13.56
C ASN A 257 17.81 12.53 -12.52
N GLY A 258 16.67 12.62 -11.82
CA GLY A 258 16.38 13.68 -10.86
C GLY A 258 16.16 15.06 -11.49
N THR A 259 16.24 15.19 -12.82
CA THR A 259 15.99 16.43 -13.56
C THR A 259 14.49 16.68 -13.68
N SER A 260 14.08 17.95 -13.55
CA SER A 260 12.66 18.36 -13.62
C SER A 260 12.40 19.24 -14.86
N PRO A 261 12.17 18.65 -16.04
CA PRO A 261 12.07 19.37 -17.31
C PRO A 261 10.84 20.30 -17.43
N LEU A 262 9.80 20.09 -16.60
CA LEU A 262 8.54 20.80 -16.69
C LEU A 262 7.84 20.90 -15.33
N THR A 263 7.24 22.06 -15.04
CA THR A 263 6.25 22.25 -13.98
C THR A 263 4.90 22.54 -14.63
N ILE A 264 3.85 21.80 -14.26
CA ILE A 264 2.49 21.91 -14.80
C ILE A 264 1.63 22.69 -13.81
N HIS A 265 1.29 23.93 -14.17
CA HIS A 265 0.51 24.80 -13.30
C HIS A 265 -0.97 24.41 -13.29
N THR A 266 -1.56 24.28 -12.11
CA THR A 266 -3.00 24.08 -11.93
C THR A 266 -3.65 25.21 -11.15
N ALA A 267 -4.96 25.33 -11.27
CA ALA A 267 -5.78 26.11 -10.37
C ALA A 267 -7.07 25.35 -10.09
N ASP A 268 -7.45 25.36 -8.81
CA ASP A 268 -8.75 24.92 -8.34
C ASP A 268 -9.38 26.06 -7.51
N ALA A 269 -10.71 26.10 -7.48
CA ALA A 269 -11.51 27.14 -6.84
C ALA A 269 -12.03 26.73 -5.45
N ASP A 270 -12.01 25.45 -5.09
CA ASP A 270 -12.46 24.92 -3.79
C ASP A 270 -11.64 25.48 -2.61
N THR A 271 -12.16 25.38 -1.38
CA THR A 271 -11.50 25.97 -0.18
C THR A 271 -10.15 25.33 0.10
N ARG A 272 -9.10 26.16 0.19
CA ARG A 272 -7.74 25.72 0.53
C ARG A 272 -7.57 25.47 2.03
N PRO A 273 -6.81 24.46 2.48
CA PRO A 273 -6.10 23.43 1.72
C PRO A 273 -6.79 22.05 1.86
N THR A 274 -8.10 21.96 1.57
CA THR A 274 -8.91 20.73 1.68
C THR A 274 -8.48 19.65 0.68
N GLY A 275 -8.95 18.40 0.85
CA GLY A 275 -8.76 17.35 -0.16
C GLY A 275 -9.57 17.56 -1.44
N ALA A 276 -10.62 18.38 -1.35
CA ALA A 276 -11.29 18.96 -2.52
C ALA A 276 -10.33 19.88 -3.30
N TRP A 277 -9.70 20.87 -2.66
CA TRP A 277 -8.75 21.76 -3.35
C TRP A 277 -7.45 21.08 -3.81
N ARG A 278 -6.96 20.03 -3.13
CA ARG A 278 -5.64 19.41 -3.39
C ARG A 278 -5.64 18.52 -4.64
N VAL A 279 -4.58 18.63 -5.46
CA VAL A 279 -4.50 17.99 -6.78
C VAL A 279 -3.60 16.75 -6.82
N ARG A 280 -4.07 15.74 -7.55
CA ARG A 280 -3.35 14.52 -7.95
C ARG A 280 -3.16 14.52 -9.46
N TYR A 281 -1.95 14.16 -9.88
CA TYR A 281 -1.56 14.06 -11.28
C TYR A 281 -1.43 12.58 -11.69
N SER A 282 -1.85 12.25 -12.91
CA SER A 282 -1.56 10.95 -13.52
C SER A 282 -1.01 11.10 -14.94
N ILE A 283 -0.14 10.17 -15.34
CA ILE A 283 0.58 10.19 -16.61
C ILE A 283 0.06 9.05 -17.49
N GLN A 284 -0.30 9.38 -18.72
CA GLN A 284 -0.55 8.42 -19.80
C GLN A 284 0.49 8.61 -20.91
N GLY A 285 0.95 7.52 -21.51
CA GLY A 285 1.95 7.54 -22.59
C GLY A 285 3.33 7.03 -22.18
N ASP A 286 3.75 7.26 -20.93
CA ASP A 286 4.99 6.70 -20.39
C ASP A 286 4.86 5.18 -20.17
N LYS A 287 5.37 4.41 -21.15
CA LYS A 287 5.40 2.95 -21.09
C LYS A 287 6.57 2.40 -20.28
N GLY A 288 7.63 3.19 -20.07
CA GLY A 288 8.91 2.73 -19.55
C GLY A 288 9.16 3.10 -18.09
N GLY A 289 8.30 3.93 -17.49
CA GLY A 289 8.43 4.44 -16.13
C GLY A 289 9.55 5.47 -15.98
N HIS A 290 9.72 6.34 -16.98
CA HIS A 290 10.76 7.36 -17.02
C HIS A 290 10.41 8.60 -16.19
N PHE A 291 9.13 8.90 -16.02
CA PHE A 291 8.66 10.12 -15.38
C PHE A 291 7.77 9.86 -14.16
N ALA A 292 7.89 10.73 -13.16
CA ALA A 292 6.93 10.88 -12.07
C ALA A 292 6.52 12.36 -11.95
N ILE A 293 5.37 12.64 -11.35
CA ILE A 293 4.94 14.01 -11.00
C ILE A 293 4.78 14.09 -9.49
N HIS A 294 5.36 15.13 -8.89
CA HIS A 294 5.13 15.49 -7.50
C HIS A 294 4.27 16.75 -7.43
N THR A 295 3.15 16.71 -6.70
CA THR A 295 2.35 17.90 -6.40
C THR A 295 3.04 18.72 -5.31
N ASP A 296 3.34 19.99 -5.59
CA ASP A 296 3.71 20.99 -4.58
C ASP A 296 2.49 21.26 -3.65
N PRO A 297 2.62 21.05 -2.32
CA PRO A 297 1.50 21.16 -1.39
C PRO A 297 1.00 22.61 -1.15
N ASP A 298 1.80 23.63 -1.47
CA ASP A 298 1.45 25.04 -1.27
C ASP A 298 0.81 25.67 -2.52
N THR A 299 1.17 25.20 -3.72
CA THR A 299 0.70 25.74 -5.00
C THR A 299 -0.26 24.83 -5.77
N ASN A 300 -0.28 23.52 -5.49
CA ASN A 300 -0.78 22.43 -6.33
C ASN A 300 0.00 22.20 -7.64
N ASP A 301 1.12 22.88 -7.90
CA ASP A 301 1.86 22.71 -9.15
C ASP A 301 2.49 21.31 -9.26
N GLY A 302 2.38 20.70 -10.45
CA GLY A 302 2.89 19.36 -10.72
C GLY A 302 4.31 19.40 -11.28
N ILE A 303 5.30 19.01 -10.47
CA ILE A 303 6.71 18.98 -10.85
C ILE A 303 7.00 17.64 -11.56
N LEU A 304 7.04 17.64 -12.89
CA LEU A 304 7.41 16.48 -13.70
C LEU A 304 8.92 16.24 -13.56
N THR A 305 9.31 15.05 -13.12
CA THR A 305 10.69 14.69 -12.78
C THR A 305 11.07 13.34 -13.41
N VAL A 306 12.31 13.26 -13.93
CA VAL A 306 12.87 12.05 -14.53
C VAL A 306 13.35 11.09 -13.44
N VAL A 307 12.67 9.95 -13.28
CA VAL A 307 12.97 8.94 -12.26
C VAL A 307 13.81 7.78 -12.79
N LYS A 308 13.77 7.55 -14.11
CA LYS A 308 14.62 6.58 -14.84
C LYS A 308 15.15 7.29 -16.09
N PRO A 309 16.45 7.20 -16.39
CA PRO A 309 17.06 7.90 -17.52
C PRO A 309 16.39 7.54 -18.85
N LEU A 310 16.44 8.48 -19.79
CA LEU A 310 16.11 8.26 -21.19
C LEU A 310 17.39 8.04 -22.00
N ASP A 311 17.22 7.52 -23.21
CA ASP A 311 18.26 7.16 -24.18
C ASP A 311 17.77 7.71 -25.53
N TYR A 312 18.54 8.61 -26.15
CA TYR A 312 18.11 9.40 -27.32
C TYR A 312 17.91 8.51 -28.55
N GLU A 313 18.79 7.52 -28.73
CA GLU A 313 18.79 6.48 -29.75
C GLU A 313 17.54 5.59 -29.71
N GLU A 314 16.95 5.34 -28.54
CA GLU A 314 15.63 4.69 -28.45
C GLU A 314 14.51 5.67 -28.80
N SER A 315 14.57 6.93 -28.31
CA SER A 315 13.51 7.90 -28.55
C SER A 315 13.89 9.37 -28.31
N THR A 316 13.95 10.14 -29.40
CA THR A 316 14.25 11.59 -29.38
C THR A 316 13.12 12.48 -28.84
N GLU A 317 11.87 11.98 -28.75
CA GLU A 317 10.74 12.71 -28.16
C GLU A 317 9.73 11.80 -27.44
N GLN A 318 9.45 12.09 -26.17
CA GLN A 318 8.40 11.40 -25.39
C GLN A 318 7.09 12.20 -25.40
N LYS A 319 5.99 11.53 -25.74
CA LYS A 319 4.65 12.11 -25.84
C LYS A 319 3.78 11.61 -24.69
N LEU A 320 3.46 12.53 -23.79
CA LEU A 320 2.72 12.28 -22.56
C LEU A 320 1.37 13.01 -22.61
N THR A 321 0.32 12.38 -22.09
CA THR A 321 -0.93 13.05 -21.73
C THR A 321 -1.05 13.03 -20.22
N ILE A 322 -1.05 14.21 -19.60
CA ILE A 322 -1.18 14.38 -18.15
C ILE A 322 -2.64 14.70 -17.83
N PHE A 323 -3.20 14.02 -16.85
CA PHE A 323 -4.54 14.27 -16.29
C PHE A 323 -4.42 14.79 -14.86
N VAL A 324 -5.37 15.62 -14.44
CA VAL A 324 -5.49 16.10 -13.06
C VAL A 324 -6.88 15.83 -12.48
N GLU A 325 -6.87 15.45 -11.21
CA GLU A 325 -8.05 15.17 -10.38
C GLU A 325 -7.75 15.58 -8.92
N ASN A 326 -8.77 15.66 -8.08
CA ASN A 326 -8.62 16.08 -6.68
C ASN A 326 -8.28 14.87 -5.78
N GLU A 327 -7.98 15.10 -4.49
CA GLU A 327 -7.91 13.99 -3.51
C GLU A 327 -9.30 13.48 -3.09
N GLU A 328 -10.32 14.35 -3.11
CA GLU A 328 -11.72 14.01 -2.78
C GLU A 328 -12.57 13.82 -4.06
N PRO A 329 -13.60 12.94 -4.06
CA PRO A 329 -14.39 12.69 -5.27
C PRO A 329 -15.31 13.86 -5.66
N TYR A 330 -15.17 14.34 -6.90
CA TYR A 330 -16.05 15.36 -7.50
C TYR A 330 -17.52 14.96 -7.47
N PHE A 331 -18.37 15.91 -7.08
CA PHE A 331 -19.82 15.85 -7.29
C PHE A 331 -20.29 17.08 -8.09
N SER A 332 -21.50 16.98 -8.64
CA SER A 332 -22.20 18.14 -9.17
C SER A 332 -23.70 17.97 -9.03
N CYS A 333 -24.40 19.08 -8.81
CA CYS A 333 -25.85 19.09 -8.65
C CYS A 333 -26.42 20.34 -9.32
N GLU A 334 -27.16 20.16 -10.42
CA GLU A 334 -27.82 21.26 -11.13
C GLU A 334 -29.34 21.07 -11.12
N VAL A 335 -30.09 22.04 -10.58
CA VAL A 335 -31.56 22.02 -10.55
C VAL A 335 -32.12 22.38 -11.93
N LYS A 336 -32.65 21.40 -12.67
CA LYS A 336 -33.31 21.62 -13.97
C LYS A 336 -34.77 22.03 -13.83
N GLU A 337 -35.54 21.32 -13.01
CA GLU A 337 -36.98 21.57 -12.84
C GLU A 337 -37.41 21.46 -11.37
N ARG A 338 -38.38 22.29 -10.97
CA ARG A 338 -38.84 22.43 -9.59
C ARG A 338 -40.25 21.87 -9.48
N SER A 339 -40.38 20.67 -8.92
CA SER A 339 -41.70 20.08 -8.67
C SER A 339 -42.33 20.67 -7.40
N THR A 340 -43.62 21.00 -7.47
CA THR A 340 -44.44 21.30 -6.29
C THR A 340 -44.80 20.05 -5.49
N VAL A 341 -44.68 18.85 -6.08
CA VAL A 341 -45.01 17.56 -5.46
C VAL A 341 -43.78 16.63 -5.50
N GLY A 342 -43.33 16.17 -4.34
CA GLY A 342 -42.12 15.36 -4.21
C GLY A 342 -40.82 16.17 -4.37
N LEU A 343 -39.74 15.49 -4.78
CA LEU A 343 -38.41 16.05 -4.99
C LEU A 343 -38.31 16.82 -6.33
N TRP A 344 -37.22 17.56 -6.53
CA TRP A 344 -36.96 18.32 -7.76
C TRP A 344 -36.20 17.49 -8.80
N THR A 345 -36.21 17.91 -10.07
CA THR A 345 -35.39 17.29 -11.13
C THR A 345 -33.99 17.88 -11.06
N VAL A 346 -33.04 17.14 -10.50
CA VAL A 346 -31.61 17.49 -10.47
C VAL A 346 -30.82 16.66 -11.48
N VAL A 347 -29.78 17.25 -12.07
CA VAL A 347 -28.84 16.57 -12.96
C VAL A 347 -27.45 16.58 -12.33
N THR A 348 -26.78 15.42 -12.37
CA THR A 348 -25.38 15.25 -12.02
C THR A 348 -24.57 15.15 -13.32
N ASN A 349 -23.63 16.06 -13.54
CA ASN A 349 -22.71 15.99 -14.67
C ASN A 349 -21.50 15.10 -14.31
N PRO A 350 -21.00 14.26 -15.23
CA PRO A 350 -19.76 13.51 -14.99
C PRO A 350 -18.55 14.45 -14.93
N PRO A 351 -17.50 14.13 -14.17
CA PRO A 351 -16.28 14.95 -14.13
C PRO A 351 -15.63 14.98 -15.51
N ASN A 352 -15.38 16.20 -16.02
CA ASN A 352 -14.62 16.42 -17.25
C ASN A 352 -13.19 16.82 -16.87
N GLN A 353 -12.39 15.83 -16.46
CA GLN A 353 -11.02 16.02 -15.97
C GLN A 353 -10.17 16.85 -16.93
N SER A 354 -9.45 17.84 -16.41
CA SER A 354 -8.52 18.62 -17.21
C SER A 354 -7.35 17.73 -17.62
N SER A 355 -6.99 17.78 -18.90
CA SER A 355 -5.89 16.98 -19.44
C SER A 355 -5.09 17.77 -20.47
N ARG A 356 -3.79 17.48 -20.56
CA ARG A 356 -2.86 18.19 -21.43
C ARG A 356 -1.85 17.26 -22.06
N ASN A 357 -1.71 17.38 -23.38
CA ASN A 357 -0.65 16.72 -24.14
C ASN A 357 0.64 17.54 -24.04
N ILE A 358 1.74 16.86 -23.72
CA ILE A 358 3.09 17.39 -23.54
C ILE A 358 4.05 16.52 -24.35
N THR A 359 4.93 17.17 -25.10
CA THR A 359 6.10 16.53 -25.70
C THR A 359 7.33 16.95 -24.88
N ILE A 360 8.10 15.98 -24.41
CA ILE A 360 9.43 16.19 -23.85
C ILE A 360 10.44 15.81 -24.94
N ALA A 361 11.30 16.74 -25.34
CA ALA A 361 12.42 16.43 -26.23
C ALA A 361 13.58 15.85 -25.42
N VAL A 362 14.23 14.82 -25.94
CA VAL A 362 15.50 14.32 -25.41
C VAL A 362 16.64 15.08 -26.09
N GLU A 363 17.65 15.49 -25.34
CA GLU A 363 18.86 16.11 -25.87
C GLU A 363 20.02 15.10 -25.88
N ASP A 364 20.38 14.71 -27.10
CA ASP A 364 21.61 14.03 -27.55
C ASP A 364 22.84 14.47 -26.72
N THR A 365 23.56 13.49 -26.18
CA THR A 365 24.90 13.63 -25.60
C THR A 365 25.79 12.52 -26.13
N ASN A 366 26.95 12.89 -26.70
CA ASN A 366 27.88 11.93 -27.33
C ASN A 366 28.20 10.78 -26.37
N ASP A 367 28.01 9.56 -26.84
CA ASP A 367 28.23 8.36 -26.07
C ASP A 367 29.56 7.67 -26.40
N PRO A 368 30.05 6.77 -25.54
CA PRO A 368 31.23 6.00 -25.85
C PRO A 368 30.94 4.86 -26.83
N PRO A 369 31.73 4.68 -27.91
CA PRO A 369 31.64 3.52 -28.79
C PRO A 369 31.87 2.22 -28.00
N PHE A 370 31.17 1.15 -28.36
CA PHE A 370 31.24 -0.13 -27.65
C PHE A 370 31.49 -1.30 -28.59
N PHE A 371 32.01 -2.41 -28.05
CA PHE A 371 32.12 -3.66 -28.77
C PHE A 371 30.88 -4.54 -28.47
N PRO A 372 30.06 -4.92 -29.47
CA PRO A 372 28.90 -5.79 -29.24
C PRO A 372 29.28 -7.17 -28.69
N ASP A 373 30.47 -7.65 -29.03
CA ASP A 373 31.11 -8.84 -28.49
C ASP A 373 32.41 -8.45 -27.73
N PRO A 374 32.33 -8.03 -26.45
CA PRO A 374 33.49 -7.48 -25.73
C PRO A 374 34.53 -8.53 -25.30
N VAL A 375 34.21 -9.82 -25.45
CA VAL A 375 35.15 -10.93 -25.22
C VAL A 375 35.16 -11.87 -26.42
N ARG A 376 36.28 -11.91 -27.14
CA ARG A 376 36.54 -12.87 -28.23
C ARG A 376 37.38 -14.04 -27.74
N LYS A 377 37.22 -15.20 -28.38
CA LYS A 377 38.05 -16.39 -28.17
C LYS A 377 38.58 -16.88 -29.50
N VAL A 378 39.89 -17.05 -29.60
CA VAL A 378 40.58 -17.48 -30.81
C VAL A 378 41.51 -18.64 -30.46
N ILE A 379 41.74 -19.53 -31.41
CA ILE A 379 42.72 -20.62 -31.28
C ILE A 379 43.78 -20.40 -32.37
N LEU A 380 45.06 -20.42 -32.01
CA LEU A 380 46.19 -20.29 -32.93
C LEU A 380 47.23 -21.38 -32.63
N GLU A 381 47.84 -21.96 -33.64
CA GLU A 381 49.03 -22.79 -33.45
C GLU A 381 50.26 -21.93 -33.12
N GLU A 382 51.11 -22.39 -32.19
CA GLU A 382 52.43 -21.78 -32.01
C GLU A 382 53.39 -22.07 -33.16
N ASN A 383 54.55 -21.40 -33.18
CA ASN A 383 55.50 -21.45 -34.30
C ASN A 383 54.86 -21.13 -35.69
N GLY A 384 53.68 -20.50 -35.68
CA GLY A 384 52.93 -20.12 -36.87
C GLY A 384 53.58 -18.98 -37.65
N PRO A 385 53.30 -18.85 -38.96
CA PRO A 385 53.91 -17.81 -39.78
C PRO A 385 53.44 -16.40 -39.37
N VAL A 386 54.40 -15.50 -39.18
CA VAL A 386 54.13 -14.08 -38.90
C VAL A 386 53.30 -13.44 -40.02
N GLY A 387 52.34 -12.60 -39.64
CA GLY A 387 51.42 -11.92 -40.55
C GLY A 387 50.08 -12.62 -40.77
N VAL A 388 49.85 -13.80 -40.17
CA VAL A 388 48.54 -14.48 -40.14
C VAL A 388 47.46 -13.58 -39.53
N PHE A 389 46.27 -13.58 -40.14
CA PHE A 389 45.06 -12.96 -39.60
C PHE A 389 44.49 -13.79 -38.45
N VAL A 390 44.13 -13.11 -37.35
CA VAL A 390 43.71 -13.72 -36.08
C VAL A 390 42.20 -13.62 -35.90
N ASP A 391 41.69 -12.39 -35.83
CA ASP A 391 40.28 -12.06 -35.68
C ASP A 391 40.03 -10.61 -36.13
N LYS A 392 38.77 -10.22 -36.27
CA LYS A 392 38.34 -8.85 -36.54
C LYS A 392 37.41 -8.38 -35.44
N VAL A 393 37.89 -7.45 -34.61
CA VAL A 393 37.00 -6.71 -33.71
C VAL A 393 36.31 -5.61 -34.50
N THR A 394 35.10 -5.24 -34.08
CA THR A 394 34.36 -4.12 -34.67
C THR A 394 33.58 -3.47 -33.55
N ALA A 395 33.92 -2.22 -33.26
CA ALA A 395 33.14 -1.37 -32.38
C ALA A 395 32.00 -0.72 -33.17
N VAL A 396 30.91 -0.44 -32.46
CA VAL A 396 29.76 0.33 -32.93
C VAL A 396 29.66 1.55 -32.04
N ASP A 397 29.50 2.70 -32.67
CA ASP A 397 29.16 3.95 -32.00
C ASP A 397 27.63 4.13 -32.05
N PRO A 398 26.94 4.41 -30.93
CA PRO A 398 25.48 4.48 -30.93
C PRO A 398 24.94 5.78 -31.55
N ASP A 399 25.65 6.91 -31.47
CA ASP A 399 25.12 8.24 -31.77
C ASP A 399 24.54 8.38 -33.19
N THR A 400 23.27 8.78 -33.30
CA THR A 400 22.56 8.85 -34.58
C THR A 400 22.73 10.17 -35.34
N GLY A 401 23.79 10.26 -36.14
CA GLY A 401 23.93 11.30 -37.18
C GLY A 401 25.33 11.92 -37.31
N ARG A 402 26.25 11.55 -36.43
CA ARG A 402 27.66 11.97 -36.46
C ARG A 402 28.46 11.02 -37.36
N PRO A 403 29.33 11.50 -38.27
CA PRO A 403 30.16 10.63 -39.12
C PRO A 403 31.40 10.15 -38.34
N HIS A 404 31.14 9.28 -37.36
CA HIS A 404 32.09 8.88 -36.33
C HIS A 404 33.32 8.15 -36.85
N LYS A 405 34.50 8.58 -36.39
CA LYS A 405 35.80 8.05 -36.84
C LYS A 405 36.52 7.31 -35.73
N LEU A 406 36.16 6.05 -35.59
CA LEU A 406 36.81 5.10 -34.68
C LEU A 406 38.22 4.77 -35.18
N GLU A 407 39.22 4.84 -34.29
CA GLU A 407 40.55 4.25 -34.53
C GLU A 407 40.85 3.15 -33.49
N TYR A 408 41.33 2.00 -33.98
CA TYR A 408 41.66 0.84 -33.15
C TYR A 408 43.14 0.82 -32.75
N SER A 409 43.42 0.35 -31.54
CA SER A 409 44.78 0.20 -31.01
C SER A 409 44.87 -0.97 -30.01
N ILE A 410 46.07 -1.48 -29.78
CA ILE A 410 46.32 -2.44 -28.70
C ILE A 410 46.69 -1.64 -27.44
N GLU A 411 45.98 -1.91 -26.35
CA GLU A 411 46.25 -1.36 -25.03
C GLU A 411 47.15 -2.30 -24.21
N GLN A 412 46.88 -3.60 -24.27
CA GLN A 412 47.63 -4.62 -23.53
C GLN A 412 47.96 -5.81 -24.43
N ASP A 413 49.25 -6.09 -24.59
CA ASP A 413 49.81 -7.24 -25.31
C ASP A 413 51.17 -7.55 -24.66
N PRO A 414 51.22 -8.36 -23.58
CA PRO A 414 52.37 -8.44 -22.67
C PRO A 414 53.72 -8.78 -23.30
N ALA A 415 53.73 -9.57 -24.36
CA ALA A 415 54.90 -9.96 -25.16
C ALA A 415 55.04 -9.18 -26.49
N GLY A 416 54.05 -8.33 -26.84
CA GLY A 416 54.07 -7.54 -28.08
C GLY A 416 53.91 -8.35 -29.37
N TRP A 417 53.22 -9.50 -29.30
CA TRP A 417 53.09 -10.47 -30.38
C TRP A 417 52.07 -10.12 -31.46
N PHE A 418 51.22 -9.13 -31.23
CA PHE A 418 50.10 -8.82 -32.11
C PHE A 418 50.14 -7.39 -32.66
N ARG A 419 49.35 -7.14 -33.70
CA ARG A 419 49.07 -5.81 -34.23
C ARG A 419 47.63 -5.73 -34.70
N VAL A 420 46.94 -4.63 -34.40
CA VAL A 420 45.62 -4.31 -34.97
C VAL A 420 45.78 -3.27 -36.08
N ASP A 421 45.00 -3.41 -37.16
CA ASP A 421 44.85 -2.35 -38.15
C ASP A 421 43.96 -1.22 -37.58
N LYS A 422 44.45 0.02 -37.70
CA LYS A 422 43.84 1.19 -37.06
C LYS A 422 42.46 1.55 -37.61
N THR A 423 42.10 1.15 -38.83
CA THR A 423 40.80 1.51 -39.43
C THR A 423 39.91 0.30 -39.70
N THR A 424 40.47 -0.89 -39.92
CA THR A 424 39.65 -2.09 -40.18
C THR A 424 39.34 -2.91 -38.92
N GLY A 425 40.07 -2.73 -37.81
CA GLY A 425 39.93 -3.54 -36.60
C GLY A 425 40.42 -4.99 -36.75
N GLU A 426 41.14 -5.28 -37.85
CA GLU A 426 41.66 -6.62 -38.18
C GLU A 426 43.00 -6.85 -37.48
N ILE A 427 43.13 -8.00 -36.83
CA ILE A 427 44.25 -8.32 -35.95
C ILE A 427 45.12 -9.37 -36.61
N PHE A 428 46.44 -9.17 -36.50
CA PHE A 428 47.43 -10.02 -37.14
C PHE A 428 48.54 -10.38 -36.17
N VAL A 429 49.11 -11.58 -36.35
CA VAL A 429 50.36 -12.02 -35.74
C VAL A 429 51.49 -11.09 -36.22
N LYS A 430 52.26 -10.53 -35.27
CA LYS A 430 53.39 -9.60 -35.50
C LYS A 430 54.74 -10.26 -35.25
N GLU A 431 54.84 -11.15 -34.27
CA GLU A 431 56.04 -11.94 -33.94
C GLU A 431 55.67 -13.43 -33.88
N SER A 432 56.66 -14.33 -33.79
CA SER A 432 56.41 -15.76 -33.55
C SER A 432 55.75 -15.99 -32.19
N LEU A 433 54.67 -16.78 -32.18
CA LEU A 433 54.02 -17.25 -30.95
C LEU A 433 54.80 -18.44 -30.38
N ASP A 434 54.96 -18.44 -29.06
CA ASP A 434 55.70 -19.39 -28.23
C ASP A 434 54.81 -19.66 -27.00
N ARG A 435 54.37 -20.90 -26.78
CA ARG A 435 53.34 -21.20 -25.76
C ARG A 435 53.94 -21.31 -24.35
N GLU A 436 55.22 -21.59 -24.25
CA GLU A 436 55.99 -21.77 -23.02
C GLU A 436 56.52 -20.45 -22.45
N SER A 437 56.35 -19.36 -23.19
CA SER A 437 56.59 -17.99 -22.77
C SER A 437 55.94 -17.64 -21.43
N ILE A 438 56.68 -16.90 -20.59
CA ILE A 438 56.20 -16.40 -19.28
C ILE A 438 54.96 -15.50 -19.33
N HIS A 439 54.53 -15.09 -20.53
CA HIS A 439 53.35 -14.28 -20.77
C HIS A 439 52.08 -15.09 -21.08
N VAL A 440 52.22 -16.40 -21.30
CA VAL A 440 51.11 -17.34 -21.51
C VAL A 440 50.78 -18.01 -20.18
N THR A 441 49.49 -18.17 -19.88
CA THR A 441 49.03 -18.85 -18.66
C THR A 441 48.03 -19.93 -19.01
N ASN A 442 48.31 -21.19 -18.65
CA ASN A 442 47.48 -22.35 -19.01
C ASN A 442 47.16 -22.42 -20.51
N GLY A 443 48.16 -22.25 -21.37
CA GLY A 443 48.00 -22.20 -22.83
C GLY A 443 47.13 -21.05 -23.34
N THR A 444 46.85 -20.04 -22.50
CA THR A 444 46.01 -18.88 -22.85
C THR A 444 46.81 -17.59 -22.73
N TYR A 445 46.80 -16.81 -23.80
CA TYR A 445 47.33 -15.47 -23.91
C TYR A 445 46.18 -14.45 -23.99
N ILE A 446 46.37 -13.24 -23.47
CA ILE A 446 45.31 -12.22 -23.41
C ILE A 446 45.80 -10.92 -24.05
N VAL A 447 45.03 -10.43 -25.03
CA VAL A 447 45.22 -9.13 -25.67
C VAL A 447 44.01 -8.24 -25.38
N THR A 448 44.25 -6.98 -25.00
CA THR A 448 43.20 -5.96 -24.86
C THR A 448 43.32 -4.96 -25.99
N VAL A 449 42.22 -4.79 -26.75
CA VAL A 449 42.12 -3.88 -27.89
C VAL A 449 41.22 -2.71 -27.52
N LEU A 450 41.77 -1.51 -27.62
CA LEU A 450 41.12 -0.24 -27.34
C LEU A 450 40.59 0.38 -28.64
N VAL A 451 39.31 0.73 -28.67
CA VAL A 451 38.78 1.69 -29.64
C VAL A 451 38.82 3.08 -29.02
N THR A 452 39.14 4.09 -29.84
CA THR A 452 39.10 5.50 -29.46
C THR A 452 38.34 6.27 -30.53
N GLU A 453 37.35 7.05 -30.11
CA GLU A 453 36.69 8.01 -30.98
C GLU A 453 37.62 9.21 -31.21
N LYS A 454 37.66 9.76 -32.42
CA LYS A 454 38.55 10.87 -32.76
C LYS A 454 37.86 12.22 -32.78
N ASP A 455 38.67 13.24 -32.47
CA ASP A 455 38.34 14.66 -32.44
C ASP A 455 37.43 15.10 -31.27
N GLU A 456 36.76 14.16 -30.57
CA GLU A 456 36.18 14.34 -29.21
C GLU A 456 37.21 14.76 -28.14
N HIS A 457 36.78 15.56 -27.16
CA HIS A 457 37.63 16.12 -26.09
C HIS A 457 36.83 16.29 -24.77
N PRO A 458 37.01 15.41 -23.76
CA PRO A 458 37.91 14.26 -23.71
C PRO A 458 37.52 13.15 -24.71
N PRO A 459 38.48 12.37 -25.24
CA PRO A 459 38.17 11.31 -26.18
C PRO A 459 37.42 10.16 -25.50
N MET A 460 36.32 9.72 -26.12
CA MET A 460 35.56 8.54 -25.71
C MET A 460 36.32 7.24 -26.07
N THR A 461 36.29 6.24 -25.19
CA THR A 461 37.05 4.99 -25.36
C THR A 461 36.32 3.76 -24.80
N SER A 462 36.62 2.59 -25.39
CA SER A 462 36.14 1.29 -24.90
C SER A 462 37.09 0.17 -25.30
N THR A 463 36.98 -0.98 -24.62
CA THR A 463 37.96 -2.08 -24.70
C THR A 463 37.29 -3.43 -24.98
N ALA A 464 37.90 -4.23 -25.86
CA ALA A 464 37.57 -5.65 -26.05
C ALA A 464 38.74 -6.53 -25.61
N THR A 465 38.43 -7.65 -24.96
CA THR A 465 39.41 -8.65 -24.52
C THR A 465 39.41 -9.83 -25.50
N ILE A 466 40.59 -10.25 -25.93
CA ILE A 466 40.76 -11.40 -26.83
C ILE A 466 41.55 -12.47 -26.08
N GLN A 467 40.88 -13.59 -25.81
CA GLN A 467 41.47 -14.78 -25.19
C GLN A 467 41.98 -15.69 -26.31
N ILE A 468 43.29 -15.71 -26.49
CA ILE A 468 43.96 -16.49 -27.53
C ILE A 468 44.47 -17.76 -26.88
N HIS A 469 43.83 -18.89 -27.18
CA HIS A 469 44.37 -20.20 -26.84
C HIS A 469 45.47 -20.54 -27.85
N ILE A 470 46.66 -20.85 -27.36
CA ILE A 470 47.80 -21.23 -28.19
C ILE A 470 47.93 -22.76 -28.12
N GLU A 471 47.85 -23.41 -29.29
CA GLU A 471 47.98 -24.86 -29.43
C GLU A 471 49.45 -25.29 -29.47
N ASP A 472 49.71 -26.33 -28.67
CA ASP A 472 50.97 -26.99 -28.32
C ASP A 472 51.69 -27.58 -29.55
N LYS A 473 53.02 -27.46 -29.60
CA LYS A 473 53.88 -28.20 -30.54
C LYS A 473 55.14 -28.70 -29.83
N ASN A 474 55.55 -29.92 -30.17
CA ASN A 474 56.81 -30.48 -29.72
C ASN A 474 58.00 -29.81 -30.42
N ASP A 475 58.50 -28.74 -29.82
CA ASP A 475 59.73 -28.04 -30.23
C ASP A 475 60.80 -27.94 -29.12
N ASN A 476 60.44 -28.19 -27.85
CA ASN A 476 61.38 -28.46 -26.77
C ASN A 476 61.84 -29.94 -26.79
N VAL A 477 62.64 -30.31 -25.79
CA VAL A 477 63.15 -31.67 -25.59
C VAL A 477 63.33 -31.96 -24.10
N PRO A 478 63.15 -33.21 -23.61
CA PRO A 478 63.07 -33.46 -22.17
C PRO A 478 64.39 -33.18 -21.44
N ILE A 479 64.35 -32.34 -20.41
CA ILE A 479 65.52 -31.93 -19.61
C ILE A 479 65.55 -32.71 -18.29
N LEU A 480 66.73 -33.20 -17.90
CA LEU A 480 66.95 -33.78 -16.58
C LEU A 480 66.86 -32.69 -15.51
N LYS A 481 65.99 -32.89 -14.51
CA LYS A 481 65.84 -31.98 -13.37
C LYS A 481 67.12 -31.92 -12.51
N GLU A 482 67.81 -33.04 -12.42
CA GLU A 482 69.07 -33.20 -11.68
C GLU A 482 70.09 -33.91 -12.59
N ASN A 483 71.24 -33.27 -12.82
CA ASN A 483 72.33 -33.78 -13.66
C ASN A 483 73.46 -34.46 -12.84
N ILE A 484 73.30 -34.54 -11.53
CA ILE A 484 74.19 -35.24 -10.60
C ILE A 484 73.34 -35.99 -9.57
N VAL A 485 73.59 -37.29 -9.40
CA VAL A 485 72.94 -38.13 -8.37
C VAL A 485 73.98 -38.94 -7.59
N SER A 486 73.68 -39.32 -6.35
CA SER A 486 74.54 -40.18 -5.53
C SER A 486 73.88 -41.50 -5.18
N ILE A 487 74.59 -42.62 -5.37
CA ILE A 487 74.08 -43.97 -5.13
C ILE A 487 75.00 -44.71 -4.15
N CYS A 488 74.42 -45.19 -3.05
CA CYS A 488 75.14 -45.95 -2.04
C CYS A 488 75.58 -47.32 -2.54
N GLN A 489 76.82 -47.70 -2.27
CA GLN A 489 77.32 -49.07 -2.46
C GLN A 489 76.87 -49.94 -1.27
N SER A 490 75.71 -50.57 -1.42
CA SER A 490 75.27 -51.72 -0.61
C SER A 490 75.35 -53.02 -1.42
N ASP A 491 75.20 -54.16 -0.74
CA ASP A 491 75.05 -55.50 -1.38
C ASP A 491 73.61 -55.76 -1.89
N GLU A 492 72.67 -54.86 -1.57
CA GLU A 492 71.30 -54.87 -2.08
C GLU A 492 71.18 -54.05 -3.38
N VAL A 493 70.03 -54.17 -4.06
CA VAL A 493 69.74 -53.44 -5.30
C VAL A 493 69.52 -51.95 -4.99
N SER A 494 70.62 -51.20 -5.08
CA SER A 494 70.69 -49.76 -4.83
C SER A 494 70.48 -48.96 -6.14
N GLY A 495 69.89 -47.78 -6.00
CA GLY A 495 69.60 -46.89 -7.13
C GLY A 495 69.32 -45.46 -6.72
N ALA A 496 69.04 -44.61 -7.70
CA ALA A 496 68.55 -43.24 -7.49
C ALA A 496 67.45 -42.89 -8.49
N ASP A 497 66.53 -42.03 -8.04
CA ASP A 497 65.39 -41.54 -8.81
C ASP A 497 65.84 -40.41 -9.73
N ILE A 498 65.63 -40.57 -11.03
CA ILE A 498 65.90 -39.52 -12.03
C ILE A 498 64.57 -39.02 -12.56
N THR A 499 64.39 -37.70 -12.47
CA THR A 499 63.24 -37.00 -13.03
C THR A 499 63.65 -36.21 -14.25
N ALA A 500 62.85 -36.32 -15.30
CA ALA A 500 62.89 -35.38 -16.43
C ALA A 500 61.61 -34.55 -16.42
N TYR A 501 61.66 -33.39 -17.06
CA TYR A 501 60.52 -32.57 -17.39
C TYR A 501 60.68 -32.04 -18.81
N ASP A 502 59.55 -31.70 -19.43
CA ASP A 502 59.56 -30.89 -20.65
C ASP A 502 58.90 -29.54 -20.36
N LEU A 503 59.06 -28.60 -21.29
CA LEU A 503 58.29 -27.36 -21.28
C LEU A 503 56.98 -27.54 -22.08
N ASP A 504 57.01 -28.37 -23.13
CA ASP A 504 55.83 -28.80 -23.89
C ASP A 504 54.72 -29.37 -22.97
N GLY A 505 53.46 -29.25 -23.39
CA GLY A 505 52.29 -29.75 -22.65
C GLY A 505 51.82 -31.14 -23.07
N ASP A 506 50.69 -31.59 -22.54
CA ASP A 506 50.06 -32.84 -22.98
C ASP A 506 49.55 -32.69 -24.42
N PRO A 507 49.95 -33.56 -25.38
CA PRO A 507 50.49 -34.90 -25.17
C PRO A 507 52.02 -35.05 -25.41
N TYR A 508 52.73 -33.95 -25.66
CA TYR A 508 54.14 -33.89 -26.07
C TYR A 508 55.13 -33.97 -24.89
N SER A 509 54.66 -33.59 -23.71
CA SER A 509 55.31 -33.86 -22.42
C SER A 509 55.36 -35.36 -22.08
N GLY A 510 55.68 -35.68 -20.81
CA GLY A 510 55.87 -37.05 -20.34
C GLY A 510 54.64 -37.99 -20.47
N PRO A 511 54.82 -39.29 -20.17
CA PRO A 511 56.02 -39.93 -19.63
C PRO A 511 57.12 -40.12 -20.67
N PHE A 512 58.35 -39.86 -20.26
CA PHE A 512 59.56 -39.93 -21.08
C PHE A 512 60.08 -41.36 -21.19
N SER A 513 60.93 -41.63 -22.19
CA SER A 513 61.71 -42.87 -22.30
C SER A 513 63.19 -42.60 -22.04
N PHE A 514 63.85 -43.51 -21.32
CA PHE A 514 65.24 -43.35 -20.88
C PHE A 514 66.09 -44.53 -21.37
N GLU A 515 67.11 -44.23 -22.18
CA GLU A 515 68.07 -45.21 -22.69
C GLU A 515 69.51 -44.81 -22.33
N ILE A 516 70.27 -45.75 -21.74
CA ILE A 516 71.70 -45.58 -21.46
C ILE A 516 72.50 -45.83 -22.75
N MET A 517 73.40 -44.91 -23.07
CA MET A 517 74.24 -44.91 -24.26
C MET A 517 75.73 -45.07 -23.89
N GLY A 518 76.49 -45.73 -24.76
CA GLY A 518 77.92 -45.99 -24.56
C GLY A 518 78.22 -47.19 -23.65
N ASP A 519 79.46 -47.29 -23.21
CA ASP A 519 80.07 -48.51 -22.66
C ASP A 519 79.46 -48.97 -21.31
N HIS A 520 78.82 -48.05 -20.57
CA HIS A 520 78.22 -48.33 -19.26
C HIS A 520 76.85 -49.05 -19.32
N LYS A 521 76.36 -49.42 -20.51
CA LYS A 521 75.03 -50.03 -20.73
C LYS A 521 74.86 -51.44 -20.14
N GLU A 522 75.96 -52.14 -19.84
CA GLU A 522 75.92 -53.44 -19.11
C GLU A 522 76.07 -53.28 -17.59
N GLU A 523 76.49 -52.10 -17.12
CA GLU A 523 76.75 -51.82 -15.71
C GLU A 523 75.56 -51.15 -14.99
N TRP A 524 74.60 -50.62 -15.75
CA TRP A 524 73.49 -49.80 -15.27
C TRP A 524 72.21 -50.06 -16.06
N SER A 525 71.05 -49.94 -15.41
CA SER A 525 69.74 -50.15 -16.04
C SER A 525 68.66 -49.27 -15.42
N PHE A 526 67.60 -48.95 -16.17
CA PHE A 526 66.41 -48.30 -15.63
C PHE A 526 65.30 -49.31 -15.37
N ASP A 527 64.65 -49.24 -14.21
CA ASP A 527 63.46 -50.03 -13.88
C ASP A 527 62.40 -49.15 -13.20
N PRO A 528 61.29 -48.77 -13.89
CA PRO A 528 61.03 -48.96 -15.32
C PRO A 528 61.92 -48.06 -16.20
N SER A 529 62.03 -48.37 -17.50
CA SER A 529 62.73 -47.55 -18.50
C SER A 529 61.93 -46.37 -19.07
N HIS A 530 60.74 -46.12 -18.53
CA HIS A 530 59.82 -45.08 -18.99
C HIS A 530 58.99 -44.52 -17.82
N GLY A 531 58.73 -43.22 -17.83
CA GLY A 531 58.02 -42.53 -16.74
C GLY A 531 58.32 -41.02 -16.71
N TYR A 532 57.72 -40.33 -15.75
CA TYR A 532 58.17 -38.99 -15.33
C TYR A 532 59.38 -39.08 -14.39
N THR A 533 59.40 -40.13 -13.57
CA THR A 533 60.52 -40.57 -12.74
C THR A 533 60.90 -41.98 -13.15
N VAL A 534 62.19 -42.29 -13.24
CA VAL A 534 62.72 -43.65 -13.42
C VAL A 534 63.79 -43.94 -12.38
N HIS A 535 63.85 -45.17 -11.87
CA HIS A 535 64.90 -45.58 -10.94
C HIS A 535 66.10 -46.12 -11.71
N LEU A 536 67.25 -45.44 -11.59
CA LEU A 536 68.53 -45.95 -12.09
C LEU A 536 69.06 -47.01 -11.14
N VAL A 537 69.03 -48.25 -11.59
CA VAL A 537 69.50 -49.43 -10.86
C VAL A 537 70.98 -49.69 -11.13
N LYS A 538 71.73 -49.90 -10.05
CA LYS A 538 73.16 -50.20 -10.06
C LYS A 538 73.46 -51.68 -10.34
N GLY A 539 74.32 -51.97 -11.33
CA GLY A 539 74.83 -53.31 -11.59
C GLY A 539 75.93 -53.78 -10.62
N LYS A 540 76.10 -55.11 -10.51
CA LYS A 540 77.03 -55.74 -9.55
C LYS A 540 78.52 -55.49 -9.83
N SER A 541 78.87 -55.03 -11.03
CA SER A 541 80.22 -54.62 -11.43
C SER A 541 80.61 -53.22 -10.97
N VAL A 542 79.65 -52.39 -10.55
CA VAL A 542 79.88 -50.98 -10.25
C VAL A 542 80.53 -50.81 -8.87
N HIS A 543 81.73 -50.23 -8.85
CA HIS A 543 82.50 -49.90 -7.66
C HIS A 543 82.27 -48.44 -7.22
N ALA A 544 82.92 -48.00 -6.15
CA ALA A 544 82.89 -46.60 -5.69
C ALA A 544 83.75 -45.71 -6.59
N SER A 545 83.11 -44.85 -7.39
CA SER A 545 83.74 -43.92 -8.33
C SER A 545 82.76 -42.78 -8.70
N LEU A 546 83.22 -41.83 -9.51
CA LEU A 546 82.33 -40.96 -10.28
C LEU A 546 82.18 -41.54 -11.68
N TYR A 547 80.95 -41.87 -12.06
CA TYR A 547 80.58 -42.32 -13.40
C TYR A 547 79.89 -41.18 -14.16
N THR A 548 80.05 -41.12 -15.48
CA THR A 548 79.31 -40.20 -16.35
C THR A 548 78.49 -41.03 -17.33
N LEU A 549 77.18 -41.12 -17.09
CA LEU A 549 76.26 -41.84 -17.96
C LEU A 549 75.73 -40.88 -19.03
N ILE A 550 75.84 -41.28 -20.30
CA ILE A 550 75.18 -40.57 -21.40
C ILE A 550 73.77 -41.14 -21.51
N LEU A 551 72.79 -40.35 -21.08
CA LEU A 551 71.38 -40.70 -21.14
C LEU A 551 70.76 -40.11 -22.40
N LYS A 552 70.16 -40.95 -23.23
CA LYS A 552 69.17 -40.52 -24.21
C LYS A 552 67.82 -40.45 -23.49
N VAL A 553 67.31 -39.23 -23.32
CA VAL A 553 65.94 -39.00 -22.84
C VAL A 553 65.11 -38.58 -24.05
N SER A 554 63.98 -39.26 -24.27
CA SER A 554 63.00 -38.88 -25.31
C SER A 554 61.64 -38.63 -24.71
N ASP A 555 60.85 -37.81 -25.39
CA ASP A 555 59.41 -37.79 -25.22
C ASP A 555 58.77 -39.06 -25.84
N LYS A 556 57.45 -39.01 -25.97
CA LYS A 556 56.55 -40.07 -26.41
C LYS A 556 56.30 -40.06 -27.93
N GLN A 557 56.77 -39.03 -28.63
CA GLN A 557 56.61 -38.78 -30.07
C GLN A 557 57.93 -39.07 -30.82
N GLY A 558 59.06 -38.96 -30.14
CA GLY A 558 60.38 -39.40 -30.59
C GLY A 558 61.44 -38.31 -30.68
N MET A 559 61.16 -37.06 -30.27
CA MET A 559 62.23 -36.07 -30.10
C MET A 559 63.03 -36.41 -28.83
N PHE A 560 64.33 -36.14 -28.85
CA PHE A 560 65.24 -36.61 -27.82
C PHE A 560 66.52 -35.78 -27.71
N VAL A 561 67.12 -35.82 -26.54
CA VAL A 561 68.41 -35.19 -26.25
C VAL A 561 69.35 -36.17 -25.54
N LEU A 562 70.66 -36.04 -25.79
CA LEU A 562 71.71 -36.76 -25.08
C LEU A 562 72.22 -35.89 -23.92
N GLN A 563 71.99 -36.32 -22.69
CA GLN A 563 72.36 -35.61 -21.46
C GLN A 563 73.35 -36.41 -20.62
N ASN A 564 74.31 -35.72 -20.00
CA ASN A 564 75.30 -36.34 -19.13
C ASN A 564 74.78 -36.34 -17.68
N LEU A 565 74.50 -37.52 -17.14
CA LEU A 565 74.22 -37.71 -15.72
C LEU A 565 75.51 -38.11 -14.99
N SER A 566 75.91 -37.34 -13.98
CA SER A 566 77.07 -37.66 -13.13
C SER A 566 76.61 -38.50 -11.94
N VAL A 567 77.02 -39.76 -11.86
CA VAL A 567 76.61 -40.71 -10.82
C VAL A 567 77.77 -40.95 -9.86
N ALA A 568 77.65 -40.43 -8.64
CA ALA A 568 78.65 -40.58 -7.59
C ALA A 568 78.33 -41.81 -6.72
N THR A 569 79.12 -42.87 -6.83
CA THR A 569 79.00 -44.07 -5.99
C THR A 569 80.00 -44.06 -4.83
N CYS A 570 79.53 -44.34 -3.62
CA CYS A 570 80.36 -44.37 -2.41
C CYS A 570 79.84 -45.39 -1.38
N ASP A 571 80.71 -45.77 -0.44
CA ASP A 571 80.33 -46.57 0.72
C ASP A 571 79.59 -45.69 1.74
N CYS A 572 78.27 -45.83 1.80
CA CYS A 572 77.42 -45.04 2.69
C CYS A 572 77.45 -45.47 4.17
N THR A 573 78.24 -46.48 4.55
CA THR A 573 78.49 -46.78 5.97
C THR A 573 79.29 -45.68 6.67
N VAL A 574 79.94 -44.79 5.90
CA VAL A 574 80.78 -43.68 6.41
C VAL A 574 80.13 -42.30 6.21
N SER A 575 79.36 -42.10 5.13
CA SER A 575 78.66 -40.84 4.86
C SER A 575 77.41 -41.06 3.99
N PRO A 576 76.23 -40.52 4.35
CA PRO A 576 74.97 -40.85 3.66
C PRO A 576 74.87 -40.27 2.24
N ASN A 577 75.58 -39.18 1.93
CA ASN A 577 75.58 -38.55 0.61
C ASN A 577 76.99 -38.62 0.02
N CYS A 578 77.13 -39.16 -1.20
CA CYS A 578 78.43 -39.27 -1.89
C CYS A 578 78.96 -37.93 -2.42
N LEU A 579 78.13 -36.87 -2.39
CA LEU A 579 78.48 -35.50 -2.78
C LEU A 579 79.25 -34.76 -1.66
N MET A 580 80.31 -35.38 -1.15
CA MET A 580 81.28 -34.74 -0.29
C MET A 580 82.29 -33.96 -1.14
N GLU A 581 82.26 -32.62 -1.07
CA GLU A 581 83.29 -31.78 -1.69
C GLU A 581 84.69 -32.26 -1.26
N ARG A 582 85.55 -32.55 -2.24
CA ARG A 582 86.89 -33.10 -2.00
C ARG A 582 87.88 -32.00 -1.60
N ASN A 583 87.55 -31.25 -0.56
CA ASN A 583 88.28 -30.08 -0.06
C ASN A 583 89.54 -30.54 0.70
N THR A 584 90.53 -31.03 -0.05
CA THR A 584 91.81 -31.51 0.47
C THR A 584 92.55 -30.38 1.16
N GLN A 585 92.97 -30.62 2.41
CA GLN A 585 93.72 -29.63 3.20
C GLN A 585 95.13 -29.40 2.64
N GLN A 586 95.25 -28.55 1.61
CA GLN A 586 96.52 -28.03 1.14
C GLN A 586 96.49 -26.50 0.99
N LYS A 587 96.25 -25.81 2.12
CA LYS A 587 96.70 -24.41 2.29
C LYS A 587 97.01 -24.07 3.74
N ALA A 588 98.31 -24.15 4.07
CA ALA A 588 98.88 -23.17 4.98
C ALA A 588 98.69 -21.79 4.32
N GLY A 589 97.75 -21.02 4.85
CA GLY A 589 97.22 -19.80 4.20
C GLY A 589 96.17 -19.08 5.04
N SER A 590 96.24 -19.24 6.37
CA SER A 590 95.27 -18.73 7.35
C SER A 590 95.44 -17.22 7.61
N GLY A 591 95.27 -16.42 6.56
CA GLY A 591 95.18 -14.95 6.64
C GLY A 591 93.85 -14.48 7.20
N LEU A 592 93.51 -14.82 8.44
CA LEU A 592 92.24 -14.43 9.07
C LEU A 592 92.35 -14.08 10.57
N MET A 593 92.89 -12.91 10.87
CA MET A 593 92.41 -12.05 11.97
C MET A 593 92.55 -10.59 11.56
N GLY A 594 91.47 -9.82 11.61
CA GLY A 594 91.44 -8.41 11.19
C GLY A 594 90.04 -7.78 11.09
N ILE A 595 89.03 -8.57 10.71
CA ILE A 595 87.62 -8.11 10.61
C ILE A 595 87.09 -7.63 11.97
N THR A 596 87.56 -8.23 13.07
CA THR A 596 87.18 -7.86 14.45
C THR A 596 87.70 -6.49 14.91
N ILE A 597 88.73 -5.93 14.27
CA ILE A 597 89.28 -4.60 14.62
C ILE A 597 88.69 -3.51 13.73
N LEU A 598 88.45 -3.80 12.44
CA LEU A 598 87.85 -2.82 11.53
C LEU A 598 86.40 -2.48 11.89
N ALA A 599 85.62 -3.47 12.35
CA ALA A 599 84.26 -3.26 12.86
C ALA A 599 84.23 -2.35 14.12
N ALA A 600 85.21 -2.51 15.03
CA ALA A 600 85.33 -1.67 16.22
C ALA A 600 85.69 -0.20 15.88
N LEU A 601 86.47 0.02 14.81
CA LEU A 601 86.82 1.38 14.36
C LEU A 601 85.70 2.07 13.58
N MET A 602 84.87 1.34 12.83
CA MET A 602 83.63 1.90 12.27
C MET A 602 82.64 2.35 13.36
N MET A 603 82.59 1.64 14.49
CA MET A 603 81.83 2.08 15.67
C MET A 603 82.33 3.44 16.20
N PHE A 604 83.61 3.76 16.00
CA PHE A 604 84.21 5.06 16.34
C PHE A 604 83.92 6.16 15.29
N ALA A 605 83.60 5.81 14.04
CA ALA A 605 83.14 6.77 13.05
C ALA A 605 81.73 7.29 13.37
N CYS A 606 80.85 6.44 13.92
CA CYS A 606 79.54 6.88 14.42
C CYS A 606 79.64 7.90 15.58
N LEU A 607 80.68 7.80 16.42
CA LEU A 607 80.95 8.76 17.51
C LEU A 607 81.37 10.16 17.02
N LEU A 608 81.72 10.33 15.73
CA LEU A 608 82.05 11.63 15.14
C LEU A 608 80.85 12.33 14.48
N LEU A 609 79.72 11.64 14.27
CA LEU A 609 78.48 12.24 13.76
C LEU A 609 77.57 12.77 14.88
N SER A 610 77.85 12.44 16.14
CA SER A 610 77.13 12.91 17.32
C SER A 610 77.74 14.19 17.92
N LEU A 611 77.78 15.31 17.17
CA LEU A 611 78.13 16.64 17.72
C LEU A 611 77.70 17.83 16.83
N THR A 612 76.50 18.38 17.08
CA THR A 612 76.12 19.82 16.94
C THR A 612 76.21 20.54 15.56
N CYS A 613 75.30 21.43 15.15
CA CYS A 613 74.04 21.91 15.73
C CYS A 613 73.15 22.62 14.67
N SER A 614 71.82 22.48 14.83
CA SER A 614 70.81 23.57 14.98
C SER A 614 70.68 24.67 13.91
N CYS A 615 69.48 25.04 13.42
CA CYS A 615 68.09 24.79 13.85
C CYS A 615 67.11 24.87 12.63
N GLY A 616 65.82 24.47 12.69
CA GLY A 616 65.06 24.03 13.88
C GLY A 616 63.58 23.65 13.66
N PRO A 617 62.61 24.58 13.77
CA PRO A 617 61.38 24.32 14.54
C PRO A 617 60.04 24.56 13.80
N VAL A 618 58.89 23.97 14.20
CA VAL A 618 58.58 22.77 15.00
C VAL A 618 57.08 22.43 14.82
N LYS A 619 56.66 21.16 14.96
CA LYS A 619 55.29 20.70 15.34
C LYS A 619 55.36 19.25 15.89
N SER A 620 54.26 18.70 16.43
CA SER A 620 54.22 17.69 17.53
C SER A 620 52.89 16.90 17.57
N LEU A 621 52.68 15.71 18.19
CA LEU A 621 53.46 14.68 18.94
C LEU A 621 52.64 13.32 18.85
N VAL A 622 53.19 12.08 18.88
CA VAL A 622 53.38 11.11 20.01
C VAL A 622 52.08 10.70 20.77
N GLN A 623 51.78 9.43 21.16
CA GLN A 623 52.58 8.17 21.34
C GLN A 623 51.92 6.87 20.79
N VAL A 624 52.20 5.69 21.40
CA VAL A 624 52.30 4.32 20.80
C VAL A 624 52.02 3.20 21.83
N ASP A 625 51.56 2.00 21.41
CA ASP A 625 52.01 0.66 21.93
C ASP A 625 51.46 -0.58 21.16
N ASN A 626 52.36 -1.51 20.76
CA ASN A 626 52.37 -3.01 20.87
C ASN A 626 51.13 -3.90 20.50
N VAL A 627 51.20 -5.15 19.94
CA VAL A 627 52.31 -6.04 19.49
C VAL A 627 51.84 -7.26 18.62
N LEU A 628 52.62 -7.63 17.58
CA LEU A 628 52.98 -8.96 17.00
C LEU A 628 51.97 -10.02 16.37
N GLU A 629 52.40 -10.54 15.20
CA GLU A 629 52.20 -11.86 14.49
C GLU A 629 50.86 -12.44 13.95
N ASP A 630 50.80 -12.55 12.61
CA ASP A 630 50.49 -13.68 11.70
C ASP A 630 49.73 -14.95 12.19
N ALA A 631 48.69 -15.38 11.43
CA ALA A 631 48.74 -16.57 10.54
C ALA A 631 47.36 -17.05 9.98
N LEU A 632 47.37 -17.43 8.68
CA LEU A 632 46.56 -18.39 7.89
C LEU A 632 45.17 -18.94 8.36
N LEU A 633 44.23 -19.01 7.41
CA LEU A 633 42.97 -19.78 7.41
C LEU A 633 43.22 -21.31 7.33
N PRO A 634 42.33 -22.19 7.85
CA PRO A 634 41.28 -22.78 6.98
C PRO A 634 39.92 -23.22 7.63
N SER A 635 38.93 -23.42 6.75
CA SER A 635 37.80 -24.39 6.80
C SER A 635 36.72 -24.38 7.92
N ASN A 636 35.52 -23.94 7.53
CA ASN A 636 34.16 -24.50 7.74
C ASN A 636 33.93 -25.67 8.74
N ILE A 637 32.92 -25.53 9.62
CA ILE A 637 31.93 -26.55 10.05
C ILE A 637 30.73 -25.85 10.77
N GLU A 638 29.63 -26.55 11.07
CA GLU A 638 28.28 -25.98 11.26
C GLU A 638 27.83 -25.56 12.69
N LYS A 639 27.10 -24.43 12.77
CA LYS A 639 26.02 -24.08 13.76
C LYS A 639 26.45 -24.01 15.25
N LEU A 640 25.66 -23.47 16.20
CA LEU A 640 24.29 -22.91 16.21
C LEU A 640 24.28 -21.62 17.08
N GLY A 641 23.43 -20.63 16.79
CA GLY A 641 23.58 -19.25 17.31
C GLY A 641 22.69 -18.81 18.48
N THR A 642 22.84 -17.54 18.89
CA THR A 642 21.96 -16.80 19.81
C THR A 642 21.84 -15.34 19.40
N ASP A 643 20.66 -14.77 19.68
CA ASP A 643 20.08 -13.54 19.11
C ASP A 643 20.85 -12.23 19.33
N CYS A 644 20.68 -11.30 18.37
CA CYS A 644 20.94 -9.86 18.55
C CYS A 644 19.61 -9.09 18.52
N VAL A 645 19.43 -8.15 19.45
CA VAL A 645 18.17 -7.41 19.63
C VAL A 645 18.01 -6.28 18.60
N VAL A 646 16.85 -6.20 17.96
CA VAL A 646 16.46 -5.11 17.04
C VAL A 646 15.75 -3.98 17.81
N PRO A 647 16.08 -2.69 17.59
CA PRO A 647 15.38 -1.59 18.25
C PRO A 647 13.96 -1.41 17.71
N THR A 648 12.94 -1.44 18.58
CA THR A 648 11.53 -1.22 18.18
C THR A 648 11.14 0.25 18.29
N ILE A 649 10.54 0.82 17.24
CA ILE A 649 10.01 2.19 17.20
C ILE A 649 8.47 2.15 17.20
N LEU A 650 7.86 3.05 17.99
CA LEU A 650 6.44 3.45 18.01
C LEU A 650 5.36 2.37 18.27
N LEU A 651 4.73 2.41 19.46
CA LEU A 651 3.36 2.96 19.63
C LEU A 651 2.80 2.75 21.06
N LYS A 652 2.47 3.82 21.79
CA LYS A 652 1.24 3.88 22.62
C LYS A 652 0.79 5.29 23.02
N LYS A 653 -0.48 5.38 23.43
CA LYS A 653 -1.31 6.59 23.55
C LYS A 653 -1.08 7.42 24.84
N ALA A 654 -1.13 8.73 24.67
CA ALA A 654 -1.90 9.74 25.42
C ALA A 654 -2.01 9.73 26.96
N SER A 655 -1.47 10.79 27.58
CA SER A 655 -2.09 11.62 28.64
C SER A 655 -1.43 13.01 28.57
N VAL A 656 -2.14 14.13 28.35
CA VAL A 656 -3.05 14.90 29.22
C VAL A 656 -2.31 15.79 30.26
N SER A 657 -2.28 17.09 29.93
CA SER A 657 -2.11 18.28 30.78
C SER A 657 -0.98 18.35 31.83
N GLN A 658 -0.01 19.26 31.62
CA GLN A 658 0.07 20.57 32.33
C GLN A 658 1.47 21.19 32.15
N SER A 659 1.53 22.42 31.65
CA SER A 659 2.61 23.35 31.97
C SER A 659 2.09 24.79 31.88
N LYS A 660 2.73 25.68 32.64
CA LYS A 660 2.31 27.08 32.77
C LYS A 660 3.54 27.95 33.04
N ASP A 661 3.46 29.20 32.60
CA ASP A 661 4.26 30.35 33.02
C ASP A 661 5.77 30.39 32.65
N ALA A 662 6.17 31.58 32.13
CA ALA A 662 7.50 32.21 32.14
C ALA A 662 8.65 31.72 31.21
N ALA A 663 9.54 32.59 30.70
CA ALA A 663 9.48 34.05 30.46
C ALA A 663 10.72 34.58 29.70
N PHE A 664 10.53 35.51 28.74
CA PHE A 664 11.50 36.54 28.28
C PHE A 664 12.82 36.01 27.61
N VAL A 665 13.67 36.78 26.90
CA VAL A 665 13.88 38.25 26.79
C VAL A 665 14.01 38.72 25.31
N ILE A 666 13.14 39.65 24.92
CA ILE A 666 13.36 40.92 24.17
C ILE A 666 14.66 41.11 23.33
N ASN A 667 14.50 41.39 22.02
CA ASN A 667 15.03 42.59 21.30
C ASN A 667 14.64 42.52 19.81
N GLY A 668 14.32 43.61 19.10
CA GLY A 668 14.10 45.00 19.52
C GLY A 668 13.45 45.82 18.38
N VAL A 669 12.72 46.89 18.73
CA VAL A 669 11.96 47.72 17.75
C VAL A 669 12.82 48.85 17.19
N GLN A 670 12.65 49.19 15.91
CA GLN A 670 12.91 50.54 15.42
C GLN A 670 11.84 51.01 14.42
N GLN A 671 11.65 52.33 14.34
CA GLN A 671 10.53 53.03 13.69
C GLN A 671 11.07 54.33 13.08
N THR A 672 10.25 55.04 12.28
CA THR A 672 10.53 56.36 11.63
C THR A 672 11.46 56.27 10.40
N THR A 673 11.43 57.18 9.41
CA THR A 673 10.75 58.49 9.25
C THR A 673 10.07 58.65 7.87
N ASP A 674 9.15 59.61 7.75
CA ASP A 674 8.71 60.23 6.48
C ASP A 674 9.83 60.96 5.73
N ILE A 675 9.58 61.35 4.46
CA ILE A 675 9.53 62.76 3.96
C ILE A 675 9.47 62.85 2.41
N GLN A 676 8.44 63.57 1.88
CA GLN A 676 8.34 64.41 0.64
C GLN A 676 8.95 63.90 -0.72
N GLU A 677 8.62 64.35 -1.94
CA GLU A 677 7.65 65.27 -2.61
C GLU A 677 7.58 64.79 -4.10
N VAL A 678 6.74 65.22 -5.07
CA VAL A 678 6.25 66.53 -5.56
C VAL A 678 4.93 66.28 -6.34
N SER A 679 4.09 67.30 -6.56
CA SER A 679 2.91 67.24 -7.46
C SER A 679 3.13 67.91 -8.83
N SER A 680 2.64 67.31 -9.92
CA SER A 680 2.39 68.03 -11.18
C SER A 680 1.20 67.47 -11.97
N LYS A 681 0.25 68.35 -12.32
CA LYS A 681 -0.77 68.13 -13.37
C LYS A 681 -0.17 68.51 -14.74
N VAL A 682 -0.75 68.03 -15.86
CA VAL A 682 -1.12 68.88 -17.02
C VAL A 682 -2.00 68.12 -18.05
N THR A 683 -2.81 68.92 -18.75
CA THR A 683 -3.97 68.71 -19.64
C THR A 683 -3.88 67.79 -20.87
N GLY A 684 -5.05 67.38 -21.40
CA GLY A 684 -5.37 67.35 -22.84
C GLY A 684 -5.71 65.97 -23.43
N THR A 685 -6.96 65.50 -23.62
CA THR A 685 -8.15 65.98 -24.37
C THR A 685 -8.00 66.15 -25.89
N HIS A 686 -8.47 65.16 -26.67
CA HIS A 686 -9.07 65.30 -28.02
C HIS A 686 -9.99 64.07 -28.24
N ARG A 687 -11.33 64.19 -28.15
CA ARG A 687 -12.31 64.58 -29.19
C ARG A 687 -12.65 63.49 -30.22
N LEU A 688 -13.95 63.18 -30.30
CA LEU A 688 -14.62 62.30 -31.27
C LEU A 688 -14.54 62.86 -32.72
N PRO A 689 -14.94 62.05 -33.72
CA PRO A 689 -16.29 62.29 -34.25
C PRO A 689 -17.15 61.02 -34.43
N VAL A 690 -18.39 61.24 -34.86
CA VAL A 690 -19.44 60.27 -35.19
C VAL A 690 -19.78 60.41 -36.68
N GLN A 691 -20.28 59.35 -37.35
CA GLN A 691 -21.54 59.32 -38.15
C GLN A 691 -21.57 58.18 -39.20
N MET A 692 -22.73 57.99 -39.84
CA MET A 692 -23.19 56.82 -40.59
C MET A 692 -23.18 57.02 -42.12
N ASP A 693 -23.40 55.91 -42.83
CA ASP A 693 -24.00 55.74 -44.17
C ASP A 693 -23.42 56.43 -45.42
N GLU A 694 -23.07 55.60 -46.42
CA GLU A 694 -23.58 55.79 -47.80
C GLU A 694 -23.67 54.42 -48.54
N SER A 695 -24.30 54.35 -49.72
CA SER A 695 -24.85 53.08 -50.26
C SER A 695 -25.14 53.03 -51.78
N TRP A 696 -25.66 51.88 -52.28
CA TRP A 696 -26.06 51.53 -53.67
C TRP A 696 -24.91 51.16 -54.65
N SER A 697 -25.04 50.32 -55.71
CA SER A 697 -26.21 49.72 -56.41
C SER A 697 -25.97 48.29 -56.98
N ARG A 698 -27.01 47.41 -56.94
CA ARG A 698 -27.53 46.46 -57.99
C ARG A 698 -26.60 45.41 -58.66
N ASP A 699 -27.08 44.30 -59.27
CA ASP A 699 -28.44 43.92 -59.73
C ASP A 699 -28.72 42.37 -59.76
N ARG A 700 -30.01 41.97 -59.65
CA ARG A 700 -30.66 40.68 -60.08
C ARG A 700 -30.24 39.31 -59.44
N SER A 701 -31.12 38.28 -59.33
CA SER A 701 -32.62 38.20 -59.37
C SER A 701 -33.20 36.80 -59.02
N GLN A 702 -34.33 36.77 -58.26
CA GLN A 702 -35.38 35.69 -58.16
C GLN A 702 -34.98 34.30 -57.56
N GLY A 703 -35.84 33.55 -56.85
CA GLY A 703 -37.19 33.85 -56.29
C GLY A 703 -37.96 32.65 -55.67
N TYR A 704 -38.95 32.95 -54.80
CA TYR A 704 -40.15 32.16 -54.36
C TYR A 704 -40.07 30.78 -53.63
N SER A 705 -40.45 30.81 -52.33
CA SER A 705 -41.64 30.16 -51.69
C SER A 705 -41.83 28.62 -51.51
N SER A 706 -41.93 28.23 -50.22
CA SER A 706 -42.96 27.37 -49.55
C SER A 706 -43.26 25.89 -49.89
N GLU A 707 -43.17 25.06 -48.83
CA GLU A 707 -44.10 23.97 -48.38
C GLU A 707 -44.26 22.58 -49.06
N LYS A 708 -44.24 21.55 -48.18
CA LYS A 708 -45.11 20.33 -48.07
C LYS A 708 -45.03 19.10 -49.03
N GLN A 709 -44.46 18.02 -48.46
CA GLN A 709 -45.11 16.72 -48.12
C GLN A 709 -45.57 15.65 -49.16
N THR A 710 -45.01 14.42 -48.98
CA THR A 710 -45.68 13.08 -48.75
C THR A 710 -45.95 12.04 -49.87
N TRP A 711 -46.07 10.76 -49.40
CA TRP A 711 -46.50 9.47 -50.04
C TRP A 711 -45.43 8.74 -50.89
N MET A 712 -44.98 7.49 -50.60
CA MET A 712 -45.61 6.13 -50.65
C MET A 712 -45.81 5.59 -52.09
N LEU A 713 -45.63 4.29 -52.46
CA LEU A 713 -45.73 3.01 -51.73
C LEU A 713 -44.85 1.85 -52.35
N LYS A 714 -45.00 0.59 -51.90
CA LYS A 714 -44.19 -0.65 -52.15
C LYS A 714 -44.38 -1.36 -53.51
N GLN A 715 -43.47 -2.30 -53.87
CA GLN A 715 -43.83 -3.68 -54.30
C GLN A 715 -42.68 -4.75 -54.20
N TYR A 716 -42.95 -6.01 -54.62
CA TYR A 716 -42.15 -7.27 -54.49
C TYR A 716 -41.64 -7.78 -55.89
N GLN A 717 -41.09 -8.98 -56.20
CA GLN A 717 -41.05 -10.33 -55.56
C GLN A 717 -39.98 -11.28 -56.19
N SER A 718 -39.57 -12.36 -55.48
CA SER A 718 -39.04 -13.69 -55.99
C SER A 718 -37.74 -13.75 -56.85
N GLU A 719 -36.98 -14.85 -57.03
CA GLU A 719 -36.77 -16.17 -56.35
C GLU A 719 -35.51 -16.86 -56.93
N ASN A 720 -34.72 -17.66 -56.15
CA ASN A 720 -34.24 -19.03 -56.53
C ASN A 720 -33.38 -19.78 -55.46
N ARG A 721 -33.04 -21.05 -55.74
CA ARG A 721 -32.32 -22.05 -54.88
C ARG A 721 -30.90 -22.36 -55.47
N TYR A 722 -29.98 -23.21 -54.94
CA TYR A 722 -30.03 -24.39 -54.04
C TYR A 722 -28.64 -24.69 -53.38
N GLN A 723 -28.64 -25.48 -52.28
CA GLN A 723 -27.56 -26.37 -51.73
C GLN A 723 -26.21 -25.77 -51.25
N GLY A 724 -25.51 -26.48 -50.32
CA GLY A 724 -24.21 -26.06 -49.77
C GLY A 724 -23.63 -26.95 -48.66
N SER A 725 -23.74 -26.52 -47.38
CA SER A 725 -22.99 -27.00 -46.19
C SER A 725 -21.51 -26.56 -46.16
N THR A 726 -20.76 -26.44 -45.04
CA THR A 726 -20.98 -26.74 -43.60
C THR A 726 -20.40 -25.65 -42.66
N PHE A 727 -21.00 -25.51 -41.46
CA PHE A 727 -20.47 -25.05 -40.15
C PHE A 727 -19.77 -23.67 -39.90
N SER A 728 -19.90 -23.24 -38.63
CA SER A 728 -19.09 -22.25 -37.89
C SER A 728 -18.94 -20.79 -38.37
N ARG A 729 -20.00 -19.99 -38.18
CA ARG A 729 -19.97 -18.80 -37.29
C ARG A 729 -21.40 -18.29 -37.02
N ARG A 730 -21.79 -18.18 -35.74
CA ARG A 730 -22.98 -17.42 -35.33
C ARG A 730 -22.56 -16.16 -34.59
N SER A 731 -22.71 -15.02 -35.24
CA SER A 731 -22.99 -13.77 -34.52
C SER A 731 -24.38 -13.87 -33.88
N LEU A 732 -24.58 -13.22 -32.73
CA LEU A 732 -25.90 -13.09 -32.11
C LEU A 732 -26.08 -11.68 -31.55
N GLN A 733 -26.66 -10.83 -32.38
CA GLN A 733 -27.02 -9.46 -32.04
C GLN A 733 -28.36 -9.46 -31.29
N ARG A 734 -28.38 -9.13 -29.99
CA ARG A 734 -29.65 -8.88 -29.28
C ARG A 734 -29.56 -7.95 -28.07
N ARG A 735 -30.26 -6.82 -28.22
CA ARG A 735 -31.04 -6.05 -27.23
C ARG A 735 -30.50 -5.87 -25.80
N GLN A 736 -30.46 -4.60 -25.38
CA GLN A 736 -30.64 -4.18 -23.99
C GLN A 736 -31.86 -4.86 -23.36
N GLY A 737 -31.79 -5.16 -22.06
CA GLY A 737 -32.93 -5.62 -21.26
C GLY A 737 -32.83 -5.08 -19.85
N ASN A 738 -33.82 -4.28 -19.44
CA ASN A 738 -33.94 -3.83 -18.05
C ASN A 738 -34.36 -5.02 -17.18
N PHE A 739 -33.58 -5.33 -16.15
CA PHE A 739 -33.96 -6.34 -15.16
C PHE A 739 -34.95 -5.76 -14.15
N PHE A 740 -36.23 -6.08 -14.31
CA PHE A 740 -37.20 -6.00 -13.22
C PHE A 740 -37.15 -7.30 -12.42
N ILE A 741 -36.79 -7.21 -11.14
CA ILE A 741 -36.94 -8.32 -10.20
C ILE A 741 -38.42 -8.43 -9.83
N SER A 742 -39.02 -9.61 -10.02
CA SER A 742 -40.42 -9.85 -9.65
C SER A 742 -40.64 -9.81 -8.13
N HIS A 743 -41.75 -9.19 -7.71
CA HIS A 743 -42.07 -8.97 -6.30
C HIS A 743 -42.12 -10.27 -5.47
N SER A 744 -42.53 -11.39 -6.08
CA SER A 744 -42.52 -12.73 -5.49
C SER A 744 -41.12 -13.24 -5.15
N THR A 745 -40.11 -12.92 -5.98
CA THR A 745 -38.71 -13.33 -5.78
C THR A 745 -38.06 -12.57 -4.63
N LEU A 746 -38.40 -11.28 -4.48
CA LEU A 746 -38.01 -10.49 -3.30
C LEU A 746 -38.65 -11.07 -2.02
N GLN A 747 -39.93 -11.45 -2.12
CA GLN A 747 -40.70 -11.98 -1.00
C GLN A 747 -40.20 -13.36 -0.52
N SER A 748 -39.72 -14.23 -1.43
CA SER A 748 -39.08 -15.49 -1.07
C SER A 748 -37.71 -15.31 -0.39
N LEU A 749 -36.93 -14.30 -0.81
CA LEU A 749 -35.65 -13.99 -0.16
C LEU A 749 -35.85 -13.41 1.25
N LEU A 750 -36.91 -12.61 1.45
CA LEU A 750 -37.30 -12.09 2.76
C LEU A 750 -37.82 -13.19 3.70
N SER A 751 -38.67 -14.10 3.22
CA SER A 751 -39.15 -15.21 4.08
C SER A 751 -38.02 -16.18 4.44
N GLN A 752 -37.08 -16.46 3.52
CA GLN A 752 -35.90 -17.27 3.80
C GLN A 752 -34.97 -16.62 4.85
N ARG A 753 -34.88 -15.28 4.89
CA ARG A 753 -34.17 -14.53 5.94
C ARG A 753 -34.92 -14.44 7.27
N LEU A 754 -36.25 -14.37 7.27
CA LEU A 754 -37.04 -14.44 8.52
C LEU A 754 -36.91 -15.81 9.19
N HIS A 755 -36.90 -16.89 8.40
CA HIS A 755 -36.92 -18.25 8.95
C HIS A 755 -35.64 -18.63 9.73
N SER A 756 -34.55 -17.88 9.54
CA SER A 756 -33.29 -18.02 10.28
C SER A 756 -33.21 -17.19 11.56
N ILE A 757 -34.28 -16.51 11.98
CA ILE A 757 -34.30 -15.56 13.12
C ILE A 757 -35.27 -15.99 14.23
N GLN A 758 -35.97 -17.12 14.10
CA GLN A 758 -36.94 -17.60 15.10
C GLN A 758 -36.70 -19.06 15.55
N CYS A 759 -36.12 -19.20 16.74
CA CYS A 759 -36.45 -20.25 17.72
C CYS A 759 -36.20 -19.68 19.14
N PRO A 760 -36.89 -20.17 20.18
CA PRO A 760 -37.21 -19.34 21.35
C PRO A 760 -36.19 -19.38 22.50
N GLU A 761 -36.34 -18.39 23.38
CA GLU A 761 -35.69 -18.28 24.68
C GLU A 761 -36.11 -19.40 25.65
N ASN A 762 -35.28 -19.62 26.67
CA ASN A 762 -35.72 -20.11 27.97
C ASN A 762 -34.96 -19.31 29.04
N GLU A 763 -35.70 -18.76 30.00
CA GLU A 763 -35.20 -17.82 31.01
C GLU A 763 -34.35 -18.51 32.08
N LEU A 764 -33.53 -17.73 32.80
CA LEU A 764 -33.48 -17.82 34.26
C LEU A 764 -33.01 -16.48 34.87
N LEU A 765 -33.45 -16.23 36.10
CA LEU A 765 -33.41 -14.93 36.78
C LEU A 765 -32.27 -14.82 37.82
N ASP A 766 -32.09 -13.58 38.28
CA ASP A 766 -31.48 -13.14 39.54
C ASP A 766 -29.99 -13.41 39.82
N TYR A 767 -29.29 -12.32 40.18
CA TYR A 767 -28.09 -12.39 41.01
C TYR A 767 -28.00 -11.14 41.90
N GLU A 768 -28.21 -11.32 43.20
CA GLU A 768 -27.86 -10.32 44.23
C GLU A 768 -26.36 -10.44 44.63
N PRO A 769 -25.75 -9.39 45.18
CA PRO A 769 -24.30 -9.31 45.34
C PRO A 769 -23.76 -10.17 46.50
N GLN A 770 -22.62 -10.82 46.31
CA GLN A 770 -21.90 -11.50 47.39
C GLN A 770 -20.71 -10.68 47.93
N LEU A 771 -20.57 -10.70 49.25
CA LEU A 771 -19.40 -10.18 49.97
C LEU A 771 -18.27 -11.23 49.98
N TYR A 772 -17.03 -10.76 50.19
CA TYR A 772 -15.89 -11.61 50.52
C TYR A 772 -16.03 -12.31 51.87
N ALA A 773 -15.73 -13.60 51.94
CA ALA A 773 -15.25 -14.27 53.16
C ALA A 773 -14.47 -15.57 52.88
N ASN A 774 -13.16 -15.51 53.15
CA ASN A 774 -12.31 -16.53 53.79
C ASN A 774 -12.00 -17.90 53.14
N GLU A 775 -10.79 -18.34 53.47
CA GLU A 775 -10.20 -19.67 53.28
C GLU A 775 -10.70 -20.64 54.38
N ASP A 776 -10.92 -21.92 54.04
CA ASP A 776 -10.45 -23.07 54.85
C ASP A 776 -10.36 -24.35 53.97
N ASN A 777 -9.95 -25.48 54.55
CA ASN A 777 -9.10 -26.48 53.88
C ASN A 777 -9.74 -27.89 53.68
N SER A 778 -9.08 -28.73 52.86
CA SER A 778 -9.27 -30.19 52.65
C SER A 778 -10.63 -30.67 52.07
N ASP A 779 -10.70 -31.60 51.11
CA ASP A 779 -10.06 -32.94 51.10
C ASP A 779 -9.68 -33.45 49.66
N ASN A 780 -9.44 -34.75 49.49
CA ASN A 780 -8.52 -35.34 48.50
C ASN A 780 -9.06 -35.71 47.09
N SER A 781 -8.12 -35.62 46.13
CA SER A 781 -7.86 -36.50 44.97
C SER A 781 -8.97 -36.85 43.95
N VAL A 782 -8.77 -36.42 42.69
CA VAL A 782 -9.23 -37.12 41.48
C VAL A 782 -8.11 -37.07 40.42
N VAL A 783 -7.98 -38.12 39.61
CA VAL A 783 -7.01 -38.24 38.49
C VAL A 783 -7.54 -37.50 37.25
N LEU A 784 -6.66 -36.88 36.47
CA LEU A 784 -7.00 -36.35 35.14
C LEU A 784 -6.60 -37.36 34.06
N ASP A 785 -7.60 -37.95 33.41
CA ASP A 785 -7.42 -38.66 32.15
C ASP A 785 -7.23 -37.67 30.98
N PRO A 786 -6.48 -38.03 29.92
CA PRO A 786 -6.30 -37.18 28.75
C PRO A 786 -7.58 -37.12 27.89
N ILE A 787 -7.85 -35.96 27.30
CA ILE A 787 -8.91 -35.79 26.30
C ILE A 787 -8.33 -36.05 24.91
N ASP A 788 -8.65 -37.21 24.33
CA ASP A 788 -8.46 -37.46 22.90
C ASP A 788 -9.39 -36.56 22.07
N LEU A 789 -8.86 -36.00 20.99
CA LEU A 789 -9.64 -35.35 19.93
C LEU A 789 -9.64 -36.23 18.67
N PRO A 790 -10.79 -36.44 18.00
CA PRO A 790 -10.86 -37.28 16.82
C PRO A 790 -10.12 -36.63 15.63
N MET A 791 -9.40 -37.45 14.86
CA MET A 791 -8.89 -37.05 13.54
C MET A 791 -9.87 -37.51 12.46
N ASP A 792 -10.57 -36.56 11.85
CA ASP A 792 -11.18 -36.75 10.53
C ASP A 792 -10.19 -36.32 9.42
N GLU A 793 -10.48 -36.71 8.18
CA GLU A 793 -9.49 -36.80 7.09
C GLU A 793 -8.87 -35.47 6.63
N PHE A 794 -7.55 -35.48 6.40
CA PHE A 794 -6.80 -34.35 5.83
C PHE A 794 -6.62 -34.53 4.31
N ASP A 795 -7.31 -33.72 3.51
CA ASP A 795 -7.26 -33.75 2.05
C ASP A 795 -5.93 -33.16 1.50
N PRO A 796 -5.09 -33.95 0.79
CA PRO A 796 -3.82 -33.48 0.25
C PRO A 796 -3.94 -32.48 -0.91
N GLU A 797 -5.06 -32.41 -1.64
CA GLU A 797 -5.15 -31.56 -2.84
C GLU A 797 -5.27 -30.06 -2.52
N LEU A 798 -5.64 -29.70 -1.28
CA LEU A 798 -5.84 -28.32 -0.83
C LEU A 798 -4.54 -27.47 -0.82
N LEU A 799 -3.37 -28.10 -0.94
CA LEU A 799 -2.07 -27.42 -1.03
C LEU A 799 -1.66 -27.03 -2.47
N SER A 800 -2.46 -27.35 -3.47
CA SER A 800 -2.07 -27.23 -4.90
C SER A 800 -2.20 -25.82 -5.50
N ASP A 801 -3.05 -24.93 -4.97
CA ASP A 801 -3.11 -23.53 -5.41
C ASP A 801 -3.25 -22.51 -4.27
N LEU A 802 -2.11 -22.05 -3.77
CA LEU A 802 -1.99 -20.91 -2.84
C LEU A 802 -2.16 -19.54 -3.53
N GLY A 803 -2.60 -19.50 -4.80
CA GLY A 803 -2.94 -18.29 -5.52
C GLY A 803 -1.75 -17.41 -5.97
N PRO A 804 -2.02 -16.31 -6.68
CA PRO A 804 -0.98 -15.47 -7.29
C PRO A 804 -0.17 -14.65 -6.25
N ALA A 805 -0.80 -14.24 -5.14
CA ALA A 805 -0.13 -13.46 -4.10
C ALA A 805 1.03 -14.23 -3.44
N PHE A 806 0.84 -15.52 -3.16
CA PHE A 806 1.87 -16.37 -2.57
C PHE A 806 3.01 -16.66 -3.56
N LYS A 807 2.68 -16.79 -4.86
CA LYS A 807 3.66 -16.99 -5.95
C LYS A 807 4.55 -15.74 -6.15
N ASN A 808 4.01 -14.52 -6.01
CA ASN A 808 4.80 -13.29 -6.03
C ASN A 808 5.70 -13.11 -4.80
N LEU A 809 5.25 -13.53 -3.61
CA LEU A 809 6.12 -13.55 -2.42
C LEU A 809 7.26 -14.56 -2.55
N ALA A 810 7.00 -15.73 -3.14
CA ALA A 810 8.01 -16.76 -3.36
C ALA A 810 9.11 -16.32 -4.36
N SER A 811 8.75 -15.62 -5.45
CA SER A 811 9.72 -15.17 -6.46
C SER A 811 10.65 -14.06 -5.95
N ILE A 812 10.18 -13.19 -5.06
CA ILE A 812 10.99 -12.15 -4.40
C ILE A 812 12.02 -12.76 -3.44
N CYS A 813 11.64 -13.85 -2.74
CA CYS A 813 12.48 -14.42 -1.68
C CYS A 813 13.55 -15.42 -2.15
N ASN A 814 13.48 -15.98 -3.37
CA ASN A 814 14.53 -16.87 -3.88
C ASN A 814 14.59 -16.93 -5.43
N PRO A 815 15.47 -16.14 -6.08
CA PRO A 815 15.63 -16.14 -7.54
C PRO A 815 16.21 -17.44 -8.13
N GLY A 816 16.88 -18.28 -7.32
CA GLY A 816 17.76 -19.34 -7.82
C GLY A 816 17.08 -20.69 -8.10
N THR A 817 15.83 -20.91 -7.69
CA THR A 817 15.26 -22.27 -7.56
C THR A 817 14.31 -22.73 -8.66
N LEU A 818 13.89 -21.88 -9.61
CA LEU A 818 12.97 -22.34 -10.69
C LEU A 818 13.65 -23.25 -11.72
N SER A 819 14.93 -23.06 -12.03
CA SER A 819 15.63 -23.77 -13.12
C SER A 819 15.78 -25.29 -12.90
N LYS A 820 15.55 -25.80 -11.69
CA LYS A 820 15.55 -27.24 -11.38
C LYS A 820 14.15 -27.88 -11.34
N ALA A 821 13.08 -27.09 -11.32
CA ALA A 821 11.71 -27.63 -11.27
C ALA A 821 11.23 -28.13 -12.65
N GLU A 822 11.64 -27.46 -13.73
CA GLU A 822 11.18 -27.79 -15.09
C GLU A 822 11.92 -28.99 -15.69
N ALA A 823 13.17 -29.22 -15.29
CA ALA A 823 14.01 -30.34 -15.77
C ALA A 823 13.48 -31.73 -15.37
N MET A 824 12.64 -31.83 -14.34
CA MET A 824 12.22 -33.11 -13.76
C MET A 824 10.85 -33.63 -14.26
N LYS A 825 10.20 -32.93 -15.20
CA LYS A 825 8.84 -33.25 -15.67
C LYS A 825 8.76 -34.01 -16.99
N ASN A 826 9.89 -34.20 -17.69
CA ASN A 826 9.99 -34.93 -18.96
C ASN A 826 10.63 -36.32 -18.77
N GLY A 827 10.07 -37.13 -17.86
CA GLY A 827 10.58 -38.47 -17.57
C GLY A 827 9.51 -39.47 -17.14
N ILE A 828 9.44 -40.58 -17.88
CA ILE A 828 8.65 -41.82 -17.60
C ILE A 828 7.14 -41.73 -17.93
N ARG A 829 6.83 -42.18 -19.17
CA ARG A 829 5.53 -42.64 -19.73
C ARG A 829 4.39 -41.64 -19.85
#